data_AF-A0A812RY90-F1
#
_entry.id   AF-A0A812RY90-F1
#
_cell.length_a   1.000
_cell.length_b   1.000
_cell.length_c   1.000
_cell.angle_alpha   90.00
_cell.angle_beta   90.00
_cell.angle_gamma   90.00
#
_symmetry.space_group_name_H-M   'P 1'
#
loop_
_entity.id
_entity.type
_entity.pdbx_description
1 polymer ?
#
loop_
_entity_poly.entity_id
_entity_poly.type
_entity_poly.pdbx_seq_one_letter_code
_entity_poly.pdbx_strand_id
1 'polypeptide(L)'
;MTEPIDSPDNTHLKDSERWIVRNGVGVQIMETLAVGAFLTALAVQLGAPNWMIGALAAIPHIAQVAQVPALWTVERLRKRRMIYLISGMIARPMLLVIAVAAVVYTGMQALWLILLAFAIRYAAGAFLSCSWNSWMRDLVPDAEMGRLFSNRQQKMIGVGILFSLLAAAFIDLWKQFSGLPTEYAYATVYTLAFIGGSYSVICARKIFEPVMEPSHAHIISHLRAPFANRNYRRLISFLASWNFAVNLAAPFFTVYMLKRLEYELTLVIAFATLSQIASFLTVRYWGSIADHFSNKVVLATCCPVFILSIFAWTFTTLPEPHGFTIPLLILIHIATGFAVAGVNLASGNIALKLAPIGGSTAYLASSSMVNATAAGIAALLGGIAVDLFSSWELGLTIHWQSEANNLQLEAMNFSHWDFFFLFSTLVGLYSLHRLSLVEEKGQVQEPQTHIMTDYKNREIHLTSRPNGLPVPENFGLIETNVSSDDGDVLLKNIYMSVDPAMRPPLTNGQTKLDEPMMGGAIGKVLHSSNPDHAVGSYVIHRAGFREYHVSDSSDLRTITLQDEPLSTHLHVLGGTGLTAYGGLLVTGELKDSENVFVSAAAGAVGSVVCQIAKIKGCRVAGSCGSQEKVDYLLNELGIDYAFNYKTQDIRKSLREGLPNGIDVYFENVGGEHLDAACGQMRPLGRIPVCGMISAYNNKGARSEGVTTLSNMIYNRVTMKGFVVYEFEHLREQFLTDMRKWIAAGQMKYSETIMQGIEQAPAALIGLLKGENTGKMLVQLSEDL
;
A
#
# COMPACT_ATOMS: atom_id res chain seq x y z
N MET A 1 -16.07 -13.04 -30.15
CA MET A 1 -16.29 -14.42 -30.62
C MET A 1 -15.24 -14.72 -31.68
N THR A 2 -14.19 -15.43 -31.28
CA THR A 2 -13.14 -16.00 -32.12
C THR A 2 -12.78 -17.34 -31.47
N GLU A 3 -12.57 -18.36 -32.31
CA GLU A 3 -12.71 -19.81 -32.09
C GLU A 3 -12.05 -20.45 -30.85
N PRO A 4 -12.55 -21.60 -30.37
CA PRO A 4 -11.90 -22.38 -29.33
C PRO A 4 -10.72 -23.14 -29.94
N ILE A 5 -9.50 -22.69 -29.65
CA ILE A 5 -8.28 -23.46 -29.92
C ILE A 5 -8.25 -24.59 -28.89
N ASP A 6 -8.61 -25.81 -29.30
CA ASP A 6 -8.21 -27.03 -28.61
C ASP A 6 -6.68 -27.13 -28.71
N SER A 7 -5.97 -26.57 -27.72
CA SER A 7 -4.57 -26.91 -27.49
C SER A 7 -4.49 -28.33 -26.90
N PRO A 8 -3.41 -29.08 -27.19
CA PRO A 8 -3.17 -30.40 -26.57
C PRO A 8 -3.20 -30.38 -25.02
N ASP A 9 -3.03 -29.22 -24.39
CA ASP A 9 -3.08 -29.03 -22.94
C ASP A 9 -4.49 -29.14 -22.35
N ASN A 10 -5.54 -28.88 -23.13
CA ASN A 10 -6.90 -28.80 -22.59
C ASN A 10 -7.56 -30.18 -22.40
N THR A 11 -7.13 -31.20 -23.16
CA THR A 11 -7.60 -32.60 -23.03
C THR A 11 -7.16 -33.24 -21.71
N HIS A 12 -5.90 -33.03 -21.31
CA HIS A 12 -5.35 -33.59 -20.07
C HIS A 12 -6.01 -33.02 -18.81
N LEU A 13 -6.41 -31.74 -18.84
CA LEU A 13 -7.15 -31.11 -17.74
C LEU A 13 -8.58 -31.66 -17.64
N LYS A 14 -9.31 -31.75 -18.76
CA LYS A 14 -10.69 -32.28 -18.80
C LYS A 14 -10.77 -33.70 -18.22
N ASP A 15 -9.78 -34.55 -18.52
CA ASP A 15 -9.68 -35.91 -17.98
C ASP A 15 -9.31 -35.92 -16.48
N SER A 16 -8.51 -34.96 -16.03
CA SER A 16 -8.04 -34.85 -14.65
C SER A 16 -9.07 -34.20 -13.70
N GLU A 17 -9.94 -33.31 -14.19
CA GLU A 17 -10.90 -32.52 -13.39
C GLU A 17 -11.76 -33.40 -12.46
N ARG A 18 -12.32 -34.51 -12.99
CA ARG A 18 -13.13 -35.44 -12.19
C ARG A 18 -12.33 -36.08 -11.07
N TRP A 19 -11.06 -36.42 -11.30
CA TRP A 19 -10.19 -37.04 -10.31
C TRP A 19 -9.70 -36.05 -9.26
N ILE A 20 -9.47 -34.78 -9.64
CA ILE A 20 -9.15 -33.69 -8.71
C ILE A 20 -10.29 -33.47 -7.71
N VAL A 21 -11.54 -33.47 -8.20
CA VAL A 21 -12.73 -33.35 -7.35
C VAL A 21 -12.88 -34.56 -6.43
N ARG A 22 -12.79 -35.79 -6.97
CA ARG A 22 -12.89 -37.03 -6.17
C ARG A 22 -11.80 -37.15 -5.11
N ASN A 23 -10.57 -36.73 -5.46
CA ASN A 23 -9.46 -36.64 -4.51
C ASN A 23 -9.83 -35.74 -3.33
N GLY A 24 -10.35 -34.54 -3.61
CA GLY A 24 -10.79 -33.60 -2.59
C GLY A 24 -11.85 -34.17 -1.66
N VAL A 25 -12.87 -34.83 -2.22
CA VAL A 25 -13.91 -35.52 -1.43
C VAL A 25 -13.31 -36.56 -0.47
N GLY A 26 -12.37 -37.38 -0.94
CA GLY A 26 -11.68 -38.35 -0.08
C GLY A 26 -10.85 -37.70 1.03
N VAL A 27 -10.15 -36.59 0.73
CA VAL A 27 -9.44 -35.79 1.76
C VAL A 27 -10.43 -35.29 2.80
N GLN A 28 -11.58 -34.77 2.37
CA GLN A 28 -12.56 -34.21 3.29
C GLN A 28 -13.15 -35.26 4.23
N ILE A 29 -13.53 -36.44 3.71
CA ILE A 29 -14.03 -37.53 4.57
C ILE A 29 -13.00 -37.87 5.64
N MET A 30 -11.72 -38.00 5.25
CA MET A 30 -10.64 -38.30 6.20
C MET A 30 -10.48 -37.19 7.25
N GLU A 31 -10.34 -35.93 6.83
CA GLU A 31 -10.10 -34.81 7.77
C GLU A 31 -11.30 -34.58 8.70
N THR A 32 -12.53 -34.73 8.19
CA THR A 32 -13.74 -34.60 9.01
C THR A 32 -13.80 -35.65 10.12
N LEU A 33 -13.38 -36.88 9.86
CA LEU A 33 -13.51 -38.00 10.80
C LEU A 33 -12.30 -38.18 11.73
N ALA A 34 -11.12 -37.67 11.33
CA ALA A 34 -9.85 -37.94 12.04
C ALA A 34 -9.33 -36.76 12.88
N VAL A 35 -9.99 -35.61 12.85
CA VAL A 35 -9.45 -34.34 13.40
C VAL A 35 -10.54 -33.57 14.15
N GLY A 36 -10.14 -32.52 14.88
CA GLY A 36 -11.06 -31.65 15.60
C GLY A 36 -11.78 -32.40 16.71
N ALA A 37 -13.10 -32.26 16.76
CA ALA A 37 -13.91 -32.77 17.85
C ALA A 37 -13.82 -34.30 18.04
N PHE A 38 -13.66 -35.10 16.98
CA PHE A 38 -13.53 -36.57 17.11
C PHE A 38 -12.21 -36.99 17.75
N LEU A 39 -11.11 -36.33 17.40
CA LEU A 39 -9.81 -36.58 18.02
C LEU A 39 -9.82 -36.15 19.48
N THR A 40 -10.37 -34.96 19.77
CA THR A 40 -10.49 -34.46 21.13
C THR A 40 -11.39 -35.37 21.97
N ALA A 41 -12.53 -35.81 21.44
CA ALA A 41 -13.46 -36.69 22.14
C ALA A 41 -12.84 -38.07 22.42
N LEU A 42 -12.12 -38.66 21.45
CA LEU A 42 -11.35 -39.90 21.67
C LEU A 42 -10.26 -39.71 22.74
N ALA A 43 -9.52 -38.60 22.70
CA ALA A 43 -8.49 -38.31 23.69
C ALA A 43 -9.08 -38.15 25.09
N VAL A 44 -10.21 -37.43 25.21
CA VAL A 44 -10.95 -37.28 26.47
C VAL A 44 -11.46 -38.63 26.98
N GLN A 45 -12.02 -39.46 26.10
CA GLN A 45 -12.50 -40.81 26.43
C GLN A 45 -11.37 -41.71 26.97
N LEU A 46 -10.17 -41.60 26.41
CA LEU A 46 -8.98 -42.33 26.87
C LEU A 46 -8.33 -41.70 28.12
N GLY A 47 -8.89 -40.63 28.68
CA GLY A 47 -8.39 -39.98 29.89
C GLY A 47 -7.25 -39.00 29.66
N ALA A 48 -7.17 -38.34 28.50
CA ALA A 48 -6.11 -37.39 28.22
C ALA A 48 -6.11 -36.18 29.17
N PRO A 49 -4.94 -35.82 29.74
CA PRO A 49 -4.74 -34.54 30.41
C PRO A 49 -4.75 -33.38 29.40
N ASN A 50 -5.04 -32.17 29.87
CA ASN A 50 -5.24 -30.99 29.02
C ASN A 50 -3.99 -30.62 28.20
N TRP A 51 -2.78 -30.76 28.76
CA TRP A 51 -1.52 -30.55 28.03
C TRP A 51 -1.38 -31.46 26.79
N MET A 52 -1.89 -32.70 26.85
CA MET A 52 -1.79 -33.63 25.72
C MET A 52 -2.84 -33.33 24.64
N ILE A 53 -4.01 -32.83 25.04
CA ILE A 53 -4.99 -32.28 24.10
C ILE A 53 -4.40 -31.05 23.37
N GLY A 54 -3.73 -30.18 24.13
CA GLY A 54 -2.96 -29.05 23.58
C GLY A 54 -1.87 -29.52 22.61
N ALA A 55 -1.14 -30.58 22.93
CA ALA A 55 -0.13 -31.18 22.04
C ALA A 55 -0.73 -31.75 20.76
N LEU A 56 -1.85 -32.47 20.84
CA LEU A 56 -2.57 -32.98 19.67
C LEU A 56 -3.03 -31.84 18.75
N ALA A 57 -3.52 -30.74 19.32
CA ALA A 57 -3.91 -29.55 18.57
C ALA A 57 -2.72 -28.77 17.99
N ALA A 58 -1.54 -28.83 18.61
CA ALA A 58 -0.33 -28.17 18.14
C ALA A 58 0.35 -28.87 16.96
N ILE A 59 0.27 -30.20 16.88
CA ILE A 59 0.93 -31.03 15.86
C ILE A 59 0.70 -30.53 14.41
N PRO A 60 -0.55 -30.27 13.96
CA PRO A 60 -0.81 -29.78 12.60
C PRO A 60 -0.06 -28.50 12.25
N HIS A 61 0.08 -27.60 13.23
CA HIS A 61 0.73 -26.32 13.04
C HIS A 61 2.25 -26.46 13.05
N ILE A 62 2.82 -27.19 14.01
CA ILE A 62 4.27 -27.44 14.08
C ILE A 62 4.75 -28.19 12.83
N ALA A 63 3.95 -29.13 12.33
CA ALA A 63 4.27 -29.87 11.12
C ALA A 63 4.36 -28.98 9.86
N GLN A 64 3.77 -27.77 9.85
CA GLN A 64 3.95 -26.84 8.73
C GLN A 64 5.40 -26.39 8.56
N VAL A 65 6.23 -26.43 9.60
CA VAL A 65 7.67 -26.16 9.49
C VAL A 65 8.36 -27.17 8.57
N ALA A 66 7.85 -28.40 8.50
CA ALA A 66 8.33 -29.43 7.59
C ALA A 66 8.03 -29.13 6.10
N GLN A 67 7.29 -28.06 5.78
CA GLN A 67 7.11 -27.63 4.39
C GLN A 67 8.42 -27.14 3.74
N VAL A 68 9.38 -26.62 4.51
CA VAL A 68 10.69 -26.18 3.97
C VAL A 68 11.50 -27.35 3.40
N PRO A 69 11.77 -28.44 4.16
CA PRO A 69 12.43 -29.61 3.59
C PRO A 69 11.58 -30.31 2.52
N ALA A 70 10.24 -30.23 2.61
CA ALA A 70 9.36 -30.74 1.56
C ALA A 70 9.53 -30.01 0.23
N LEU A 71 9.61 -28.67 0.25
CA LEU A 71 9.84 -27.85 -0.93
C LEU A 71 11.18 -28.20 -1.59
N TRP A 72 12.25 -28.27 -0.80
CA TRP A 72 13.56 -28.69 -1.29
C TRP A 72 13.53 -30.08 -1.95
N THR A 73 12.77 -31.02 -1.36
CA THR A 73 12.60 -32.37 -1.92
C THR A 73 11.85 -32.35 -3.26
N VAL A 74 10.80 -31.54 -3.38
CA VAL A 74 10.04 -31.36 -4.62
C VAL A 74 10.91 -30.78 -5.72
N GLU A 75 11.69 -29.73 -5.43
CA GLU A 75 12.58 -29.09 -6.42
C GLU A 75 13.74 -29.99 -6.86
N ARG A 76 14.27 -30.80 -5.92
CA ARG A 76 15.38 -31.71 -6.19
C ARG A 76 14.94 -32.93 -7.00
N LEU A 77 13.82 -33.55 -6.63
CA LEU A 77 13.35 -34.79 -7.28
C LEU A 77 12.47 -34.53 -8.51
N ARG A 78 11.75 -33.39 -8.55
CA ARG A 78 10.82 -32.97 -9.62
C ARG A 78 9.78 -34.00 -10.04
N LYS A 79 9.48 -34.94 -9.13
CA LYS A 79 8.48 -36.01 -9.30
C LYS A 79 7.38 -35.81 -8.26
N ARG A 80 6.50 -34.84 -8.50
CA ARG A 80 5.47 -34.37 -7.56
C ARG A 80 4.46 -35.47 -7.24
N ARG A 81 4.01 -36.22 -8.24
CA ARG A 81 3.09 -37.35 -8.02
C ARG A 81 3.73 -38.42 -7.16
N MET A 82 5.00 -38.76 -7.40
CA MET A 82 5.72 -39.76 -6.61
C MET A 82 5.81 -39.34 -5.14
N ILE A 83 6.20 -38.09 -4.88
CA ILE A 83 6.27 -37.54 -3.51
C ILE A 83 4.90 -37.56 -2.85
N TYR A 84 3.85 -37.13 -3.56
CA TYR A 84 2.47 -37.16 -3.07
C TYR A 84 2.03 -38.58 -2.66
N LEU A 85 2.28 -39.58 -3.53
CA LEU A 85 1.88 -40.96 -3.31
C LEU A 85 2.65 -41.60 -2.14
N ILE A 86 3.97 -41.44 -2.08
CA ILE A 86 4.80 -41.98 -0.98
C ILE A 86 4.39 -41.35 0.34
N SER A 87 4.24 -40.02 0.38
CA SER A 87 3.81 -39.30 1.58
C SER A 87 2.41 -39.75 2.02
N GLY A 88 1.51 -40.00 1.06
CA GLY A 88 0.20 -40.58 1.33
C GLY A 88 0.28 -42.01 1.90
N MET A 89 1.13 -42.87 1.35
CA MET A 89 1.36 -44.23 1.85
C MET A 89 1.92 -44.26 3.27
N ILE A 90 2.62 -43.21 3.70
CA ILE A 90 3.07 -43.05 5.09
C ILE A 90 1.94 -42.49 5.96
N ALA A 91 1.28 -41.43 5.51
CA ALA A 91 0.29 -40.70 6.30
C ALA A 91 -1.01 -41.47 6.54
N ARG A 92 -1.55 -42.20 5.54
CA ARG A 92 -2.87 -42.84 5.67
C ARG A 92 -2.87 -43.98 6.69
N PRO A 93 -1.92 -44.94 6.68
CA PRO A 93 -1.92 -46.04 7.65
C PRO A 93 -1.83 -45.60 9.11
N MET A 94 -1.30 -44.41 9.40
CA MET A 94 -1.30 -43.86 10.77
C MET A 94 -2.71 -43.72 11.36
N LEU A 95 -3.74 -43.57 10.54
CA LEU A 95 -5.14 -43.57 11.01
C LEU A 95 -5.58 -44.96 11.50
N LEU A 96 -5.10 -46.04 10.88
CA LEU A 96 -5.30 -47.39 11.38
C LEU A 96 -4.50 -47.63 12.65
N VAL A 97 -3.28 -47.07 12.76
CA VAL A 97 -2.52 -47.13 14.01
C VAL A 97 -3.29 -46.45 15.14
N ILE A 98 -3.93 -45.31 14.89
CA ILE A 98 -4.81 -44.64 15.87
C ILE A 98 -6.01 -45.51 16.22
N ALA A 99 -6.69 -46.11 15.23
CA ALA A 99 -7.83 -47.00 15.45
C ALA A 99 -7.46 -48.22 16.30
N VAL A 100 -6.31 -48.86 15.99
CA VAL A 100 -5.78 -50.00 16.74
C VAL A 100 -5.35 -49.57 18.14
N ALA A 101 -4.67 -48.42 18.27
CA ALA A 101 -4.22 -47.89 19.55
C ALA A 101 -5.40 -47.64 20.51
N ALA A 102 -6.51 -47.13 20.00
CA ALA A 102 -7.73 -46.88 20.77
C ALA A 102 -8.36 -48.16 21.34
N VAL A 103 -8.24 -49.30 20.64
CA VAL A 103 -8.90 -50.57 21.03
C VAL A 103 -7.98 -51.48 21.82
N VAL A 104 -6.70 -51.55 21.46
CA VAL A 104 -5.75 -52.53 22.02
C VAL A 104 -5.13 -52.03 23.32
N TYR A 105 -4.93 -50.71 23.46
CA TYR A 105 -4.28 -50.10 24.61
C TYR A 105 -5.28 -49.22 25.37
N THR A 106 -4.98 -48.94 26.63
CA THR A 106 -5.84 -48.12 27.49
C THR A 106 -5.05 -46.97 28.11
N GLY A 107 -5.75 -45.89 28.45
CA GLY A 107 -5.17 -44.73 29.13
C GLY A 107 -3.99 -44.09 28.38
N MET A 108 -2.92 -43.80 29.12
CA MET A 108 -1.74 -43.10 28.60
C MET A 108 -0.98 -43.85 27.50
N GLN A 109 -1.00 -45.18 27.47
CA GLN A 109 -0.29 -45.95 26.44
C GLN A 109 -0.91 -45.73 25.06
N ALA A 110 -2.25 -45.80 24.99
CA ALA A 110 -3.00 -45.51 23.76
C ALA A 110 -2.72 -44.07 23.31
N LEU A 111 -2.75 -43.11 24.24
CA LEU A 111 -2.58 -41.69 23.94
C LEU A 111 -1.19 -41.35 23.38
N TRP A 112 -0.11 -41.93 23.90
CA TRP A 112 1.23 -41.74 23.34
C TRP A 112 1.36 -42.28 21.91
N LEU A 113 0.77 -43.45 21.64
CA LEU A 113 0.74 -44.03 20.30
C LEU A 113 -0.08 -43.17 19.34
N ILE A 114 -1.22 -42.66 19.78
CA ILE A 114 -2.06 -41.73 19.00
C ILE A 114 -1.27 -40.46 18.69
N LEU A 115 -0.60 -39.86 19.68
CA LEU A 115 0.19 -38.65 19.52
C LEU A 115 1.34 -38.86 18.50
N LEU A 116 2.07 -39.98 18.62
CA LEU A 116 3.14 -40.32 17.69
C LEU A 116 2.63 -40.56 16.26
N ALA A 117 1.57 -41.36 16.11
CA ALA A 117 0.96 -41.66 14.81
C ALA A 117 0.43 -40.39 14.15
N PHE A 118 -0.18 -39.49 14.94
CA PHE A 118 -0.69 -38.21 14.46
C PHE A 118 0.45 -37.27 14.04
N ALA A 119 1.55 -37.21 14.79
CA ALA A 119 2.74 -36.45 14.42
C ALA A 119 3.35 -36.93 13.10
N ILE A 120 3.51 -38.25 12.93
CA ILE A 120 4.00 -38.86 11.68
C ILE A 120 3.05 -38.54 10.52
N ARG A 121 1.73 -38.64 10.75
CA ARG A 121 0.70 -38.31 9.74
C ARG A 121 0.87 -36.89 9.21
N TYR A 122 1.04 -35.91 10.09
CA TYR A 122 1.16 -34.51 9.68
C TYR A 122 2.52 -34.16 9.11
N ALA A 123 3.61 -34.74 9.62
CA ALA A 123 4.94 -34.59 9.03
C ALA A 123 4.95 -35.07 7.57
N ALA A 124 4.40 -36.26 7.29
CA ALA A 124 4.21 -36.74 5.92
C ALA A 124 3.19 -35.88 5.14
N GLY A 125 2.15 -35.40 5.81
CA GLY A 125 1.14 -34.49 5.25
C GLY A 125 1.73 -33.19 4.69
N ALA A 126 2.79 -32.65 5.30
CA ALA A 126 3.47 -31.45 4.80
C ALA A 126 4.09 -31.68 3.41
N PHE A 127 4.72 -32.83 3.18
CA PHE A 127 5.27 -33.23 1.88
C PHE A 127 4.16 -33.47 0.85
N LEU A 128 3.07 -34.10 1.29
CA LEU A 128 1.89 -34.32 0.46
C LEU A 128 1.27 -32.99 0.00
N SER A 129 1.10 -32.02 0.90
CA SER A 129 0.51 -30.71 0.58
C SER A 129 1.41 -29.88 -0.34
N CYS A 130 2.72 -29.83 -0.06
CA CYS A 130 3.67 -29.09 -0.89
C CYS A 130 3.72 -29.62 -2.33
N SER A 131 3.78 -30.95 -2.49
CA SER A 131 3.78 -31.57 -3.82
C SER A 131 2.47 -31.37 -4.57
N TRP A 132 1.32 -31.45 -3.88
CA TRP A 132 0.00 -31.15 -4.46
C TRP A 132 -0.12 -29.72 -4.96
N ASN A 133 0.25 -28.73 -4.13
CA ASN A 133 0.08 -27.32 -4.47
C ASN A 133 0.92 -26.95 -5.70
N SER A 134 2.18 -27.41 -5.74
CA SER A 134 3.03 -27.23 -6.92
C SER A 134 2.44 -27.92 -8.15
N TRP A 135 1.94 -29.14 -8.00
CA TRP A 135 1.38 -29.91 -9.11
C TRP A 135 0.14 -29.25 -9.70
N MET A 136 -0.79 -28.80 -8.86
CA MET A 136 -2.01 -28.15 -9.33
C MET A 136 -1.76 -26.80 -10.00
N ARG A 137 -0.73 -26.06 -9.57
CA ARG A 137 -0.36 -24.77 -10.16
C ARG A 137 -0.02 -24.89 -11.64
N ASP A 138 0.66 -25.96 -12.04
CA ASP A 138 1.09 -26.18 -13.43
C ASP A 138 0.01 -26.90 -14.25
N LEU A 139 -0.83 -27.71 -13.62
CA LEU A 139 -1.87 -28.48 -14.32
C LEU A 139 -3.11 -27.63 -14.65
N VAL A 140 -3.47 -26.68 -13.79
CA VAL A 140 -4.74 -25.94 -13.91
C VAL A 140 -4.46 -24.50 -14.38
N PRO A 141 -4.94 -24.10 -15.58
CA PRO A 141 -4.80 -22.74 -16.08
C PRO A 141 -5.46 -21.71 -15.15
N ASP A 142 -4.89 -20.49 -15.11
CA ASP A 142 -5.37 -19.40 -14.25
C ASP A 142 -6.86 -19.07 -14.45
N ALA A 143 -7.34 -19.14 -15.70
CA ALA A 143 -8.74 -18.89 -16.05
C ALA A 143 -9.72 -19.95 -15.50
N GLU A 144 -9.25 -21.17 -15.24
CA GLU A 144 -10.09 -22.31 -14.80
C GLU A 144 -9.98 -22.62 -13.30
N MET A 145 -8.92 -22.14 -12.62
CA MET A 145 -8.69 -22.41 -11.20
C MET A 145 -9.89 -22.08 -10.32
N GLY A 146 -10.50 -20.91 -10.50
CA GLY A 146 -11.65 -20.49 -9.69
C GLY A 146 -12.85 -21.43 -9.83
N ARG A 147 -13.21 -21.81 -11.06
CA ARG A 147 -14.32 -22.73 -11.36
C ARG A 147 -14.08 -24.11 -10.76
N LEU A 148 -12.92 -24.69 -11.04
CA LEU A 148 -12.58 -26.05 -10.63
C LEU A 148 -12.49 -26.19 -9.10
N PHE A 149 -11.73 -25.31 -8.45
CA PHE A 149 -11.54 -25.39 -7.00
C PHE A 149 -12.79 -24.99 -6.21
N SER A 150 -13.64 -24.10 -6.74
CA SER A 150 -14.95 -23.81 -6.14
C SER A 150 -15.87 -25.04 -6.18
N ASN A 151 -15.99 -25.71 -7.33
CA ASN A 151 -16.75 -26.96 -7.48
C ASN A 151 -16.23 -28.07 -6.56
N ARG A 152 -14.90 -28.22 -6.46
CA ARG A 152 -14.25 -29.14 -5.52
C ARG A 152 -14.59 -28.80 -4.07
N GLN A 153 -14.47 -27.53 -3.68
CA GLN A 153 -14.69 -27.07 -2.31
C GLN A 153 -16.14 -27.24 -1.87
N GLN A 154 -17.12 -26.94 -2.73
CA GLN A 154 -18.54 -27.13 -2.43
C GLN A 154 -18.88 -28.59 -2.15
N LYS A 155 -18.38 -29.51 -3.00
CA LYS A 155 -18.57 -30.96 -2.80
C LYS A 155 -17.88 -31.47 -1.54
N MET A 156 -16.69 -30.96 -1.23
CA MET A 156 -16.02 -31.25 0.03
C MET A 156 -16.91 -30.83 1.21
N ILE A 157 -17.28 -29.56 1.31
CA ILE A 157 -18.09 -29.05 2.44
C ILE A 157 -19.38 -29.87 2.63
N GLY A 158 -20.13 -30.13 1.55
CA GLY A 158 -21.36 -30.91 1.63
C GLY A 158 -21.15 -32.32 2.17
N VAL A 159 -20.11 -33.02 1.71
CA VAL A 159 -19.75 -34.36 2.21
C VAL A 159 -19.24 -34.29 3.66
N GLY A 160 -18.46 -33.27 4.01
CA GLY A 160 -17.94 -33.08 5.36
C GLY A 160 -19.05 -32.89 6.40
N ILE A 161 -20.05 -32.05 6.11
CA ILE A 161 -21.21 -31.87 7.00
C ILE A 161 -21.94 -33.20 7.21
N LEU A 162 -22.25 -33.91 6.13
CA LEU A 162 -22.95 -35.19 6.19
C LEU A 162 -22.18 -36.23 7.03
N PHE A 163 -20.90 -36.44 6.75
CA PHE A 163 -20.10 -37.44 7.48
C PHE A 163 -19.84 -37.05 8.93
N SER A 164 -19.71 -35.75 9.25
CA SER A 164 -19.55 -35.29 10.63
C SER A 164 -20.76 -35.64 11.49
N LEU A 165 -21.98 -35.35 11.01
CA LEU A 165 -23.21 -35.63 11.75
C LEU A 165 -23.48 -37.13 11.86
N LEU A 166 -23.26 -37.88 10.78
CA LEU A 166 -23.43 -39.34 10.78
C LEU A 166 -22.45 -40.04 11.75
N ALA A 167 -21.19 -39.63 11.77
CA ALA A 167 -20.20 -40.22 12.66
C ALA A 167 -20.44 -39.86 14.14
N ALA A 168 -20.87 -38.63 14.42
CA ALA A 168 -21.23 -38.21 15.77
C ALA A 168 -22.43 -39.01 16.31
N ALA A 169 -23.50 -39.06 15.52
CA ALA A 169 -24.69 -39.84 15.85
C ALA A 169 -24.38 -41.33 16.01
N PHE A 170 -23.50 -41.88 15.15
CA PHE A 170 -23.04 -43.26 15.27
C PHE A 170 -22.34 -43.53 16.61
N ILE A 171 -21.45 -42.65 17.06
CA ILE A 171 -20.74 -42.82 18.33
C ILE A 171 -21.70 -42.75 19.53
N ASP A 172 -22.62 -41.79 19.53
CA ASP A 172 -23.57 -41.65 20.65
C ASP A 172 -24.60 -42.80 20.67
N LEU A 173 -25.13 -43.20 19.52
CA LEU A 173 -26.00 -44.38 19.41
C LEU A 173 -25.27 -45.68 19.80
N TRP A 174 -23.98 -45.80 19.47
CA TRP A 174 -23.16 -46.93 19.92
C TRP A 174 -23.04 -46.97 21.43
N LYS A 175 -22.78 -45.82 22.06
CA LYS A 175 -22.71 -45.67 23.52
C LYS A 175 -24.04 -46.04 24.18
N GLN A 176 -25.17 -45.76 23.55
CA GLN A 176 -26.49 -46.05 24.08
C GLN A 176 -26.94 -47.52 23.88
N PHE A 177 -26.63 -48.15 22.73
CA PHE A 177 -27.27 -49.41 22.34
C PHE A 177 -26.34 -50.62 22.15
N SER A 178 -25.03 -50.43 21.99
CA SER A 178 -24.15 -51.56 21.61
C SER A 178 -23.77 -52.49 22.76
N GLY A 179 -23.71 -51.96 24.00
CA GLY A 179 -23.13 -52.65 25.16
C GLY A 179 -21.60 -52.89 25.08
N LEU A 180 -20.94 -52.43 24.02
CA LEU A 180 -19.49 -52.54 23.80
C LEU A 180 -18.77 -51.23 24.16
N PRO A 181 -17.46 -51.27 24.48
CA PRO A 181 -16.69 -50.07 24.77
C PRO A 181 -16.76 -49.05 23.61
N THR A 182 -16.82 -47.75 23.94
CA THR A 182 -17.00 -46.66 22.96
C THR A 182 -15.78 -46.51 22.05
N GLU A 183 -14.62 -46.99 22.46
CA GLU A 183 -13.36 -47.01 21.71
C GLU A 183 -13.50 -47.77 20.38
N TYR A 184 -14.36 -48.81 20.33
CA TYR A 184 -14.66 -49.53 19.09
C TYR A 184 -15.41 -48.66 18.08
N ALA A 185 -16.30 -47.77 18.54
CA ALA A 185 -16.99 -46.82 17.67
C ALA A 185 -15.99 -45.83 17.07
N TYR A 186 -15.09 -45.27 17.87
CA TYR A 186 -14.01 -44.42 17.39
C TYR A 186 -13.09 -45.15 16.41
N ALA A 187 -12.67 -46.38 16.71
CA ALA A 187 -11.85 -47.17 15.78
C ALA A 187 -12.54 -47.41 14.43
N THR A 188 -13.86 -47.61 14.43
CA THR A 188 -14.66 -47.70 13.20
C THR A 188 -14.61 -46.38 12.42
N VAL A 189 -14.81 -45.24 13.10
CA VAL A 189 -14.73 -43.91 12.50
C VAL A 189 -13.34 -43.63 11.91
N TYR A 190 -12.25 -43.97 12.61
CA TYR A 190 -10.88 -43.81 12.11
C TYR A 190 -10.56 -44.78 10.95
N THR A 191 -11.16 -45.97 10.94
CA THR A 191 -11.05 -46.90 9.81
C THR A 191 -11.75 -46.33 8.57
N LEU A 192 -12.92 -45.72 8.72
CA LEU A 192 -13.60 -44.99 7.63
C LEU A 192 -12.76 -43.78 7.17
N ALA A 193 -12.12 -43.06 8.09
CA ALA A 193 -11.19 -41.99 7.76
C ALA A 193 -10.01 -42.50 6.91
N PHE A 194 -9.43 -43.65 7.28
CA PHE A 194 -8.39 -44.33 6.51
C PHE A 194 -8.86 -44.67 5.10
N ILE A 195 -10.07 -45.22 4.95
CA ILE A 195 -10.64 -45.56 3.64
C ILE A 195 -10.80 -44.30 2.77
N GLY A 196 -11.37 -43.22 3.32
CA GLY A 196 -11.50 -41.94 2.61
C GLY A 196 -10.15 -41.35 2.20
N GLY A 197 -9.18 -41.36 3.11
CA GLY A 197 -7.84 -40.87 2.87
C GLY A 197 -7.06 -41.69 1.84
N SER A 198 -7.24 -43.01 1.84
CA SER A 198 -6.63 -43.92 0.86
C SER A 198 -7.28 -43.78 -0.51
N TYR A 199 -8.61 -43.64 -0.56
CA TYR A 199 -9.34 -43.34 -1.79
C TYR A 199 -8.85 -42.04 -2.44
N SER A 200 -8.57 -41.01 -1.64
CA SER A 200 -7.98 -39.76 -2.11
C SER A 200 -6.62 -39.99 -2.81
N VAL A 201 -5.72 -40.76 -2.19
CA VAL A 201 -4.39 -41.10 -2.76
C VAL A 201 -4.53 -41.92 -4.04
N ILE A 202 -5.47 -42.86 -4.09
CA ILE A 202 -5.77 -43.66 -5.30
C ILE A 202 -6.27 -42.77 -6.43
N CYS A 203 -7.18 -41.82 -6.16
CA CYS A 203 -7.67 -40.87 -7.16
C CYS A 203 -6.53 -40.03 -7.75
N ALA A 204 -5.58 -39.61 -6.91
CA ALA A 204 -4.45 -38.80 -7.36
C ALA A 204 -3.60 -39.53 -8.42
N ARG A 205 -3.52 -40.86 -8.42
CA ARG A 205 -2.76 -41.62 -9.44
C ARG A 205 -3.23 -41.36 -10.87
N LYS A 206 -4.51 -41.01 -11.04
CA LYS A 206 -5.16 -40.80 -12.34
C LYS A 206 -5.15 -39.34 -12.81
N ILE A 207 -4.64 -38.43 -11.97
CA ILE A 207 -4.47 -37.03 -12.35
C ILE A 207 -3.21 -36.93 -13.21
N PHE A 208 -3.25 -36.17 -14.30
CA PHE A 208 -2.10 -35.93 -15.17
C PHE A 208 -1.03 -35.08 -14.47
N GLU A 209 0.26 -35.37 -14.67
CA GLU A 209 1.37 -34.61 -14.07
C GLU A 209 2.18 -33.94 -15.18
N PRO A 210 2.10 -32.61 -15.31
CA PRO A 210 2.96 -31.85 -16.20
C PRO A 210 4.43 -31.93 -15.77
N VAL A 211 5.34 -31.87 -16.74
CA VAL A 211 6.79 -31.81 -16.51
C VAL A 211 7.13 -30.53 -15.73
N MET A 212 7.95 -30.65 -14.69
CA MET A 212 8.38 -29.51 -13.88
C MET A 212 9.72 -28.98 -14.38
N GLU A 213 9.71 -27.76 -14.93
CA GLU A 213 10.91 -27.07 -15.40
C GLU A 213 11.87 -26.71 -14.24
N PRO A 214 13.19 -26.63 -14.49
CA PRO A 214 14.16 -26.13 -13.50
C PRO A 214 13.86 -24.69 -13.07
N SER A 215 13.65 -24.46 -11.77
CA SER A 215 13.62 -23.11 -11.21
C SER A 215 15.03 -22.60 -10.94
N HIS A 216 15.35 -21.39 -11.43
CA HIS A 216 16.65 -20.72 -11.23
C HIS A 216 16.72 -19.86 -9.95
N ALA A 217 15.64 -19.76 -9.17
CA ALA A 217 15.57 -18.88 -8.00
C ALA A 217 15.84 -19.62 -6.68
N HIS A 218 16.74 -19.09 -5.84
CA HIS A 218 16.97 -19.60 -4.48
C HIS A 218 15.86 -19.11 -3.52
N ILE A 219 14.73 -19.83 -3.45
CA ILE A 219 13.56 -19.44 -2.62
C ILE A 219 13.92 -19.21 -1.15
N ILE A 220 14.87 -20.00 -0.62
CA ILE A 220 15.31 -19.92 0.79
C ILE A 220 16.02 -18.59 1.10
N SER A 221 16.79 -18.03 0.16
CA SER A 221 17.51 -16.77 0.40
C SER A 221 16.58 -15.56 0.52
N HIS A 222 15.35 -15.66 0.02
CA HIS A 222 14.37 -14.58 0.06
C HIS A 222 13.43 -14.61 1.28
N LEU A 223 13.49 -15.65 2.14
CA LEU A 223 12.65 -15.75 3.36
C LEU A 223 12.95 -14.68 4.42
N ARG A 224 14.08 -13.97 4.33
CA ARG A 224 14.41 -12.86 5.24
C ARG A 224 13.79 -11.52 4.83
N ALA A 225 13.46 -11.36 3.55
CA ALA A 225 12.92 -10.11 3.01
C ALA A 225 11.65 -9.57 3.73
N PRO A 226 10.69 -10.42 4.15
CA PRO A 226 9.45 -9.95 4.79
C PRO A 226 9.70 -9.31 6.16
N PHE A 227 10.75 -9.73 6.86
CA PHE A 227 11.12 -9.19 8.18
C PHE A 227 11.83 -7.83 8.08
N ALA A 228 12.38 -7.49 6.92
CA ALA A 228 12.98 -6.18 6.64
C ALA A 228 11.92 -5.11 6.31
N ASN A 229 10.78 -5.51 5.74
CA ASN A 229 9.68 -4.59 5.43
C ASN A 229 8.92 -4.20 6.72
N ARG A 230 8.94 -2.90 7.07
CA ARG A 230 8.36 -2.39 8.33
C ARG A 230 6.88 -2.71 8.47
N ASN A 231 6.08 -2.46 7.45
CA ASN A 231 4.63 -2.66 7.51
C ASN A 231 4.27 -4.16 7.45
N TYR A 232 4.95 -4.93 6.61
CA TYR A 232 4.72 -6.38 6.56
C TYR A 232 5.11 -7.09 7.87
N ARG A 233 6.17 -6.62 8.54
CA ARG A 233 6.54 -7.10 9.90
C ARG A 233 5.44 -6.81 10.92
N ARG A 234 4.75 -5.66 10.81
CA ARG A 234 3.58 -5.37 11.66
C ARG A 234 2.44 -6.35 11.37
N LEU A 235 2.17 -6.64 10.10
CA LEU A 235 1.18 -7.66 9.72
C LEU A 235 1.53 -9.05 10.27
N ILE A 236 2.78 -9.51 10.10
CA ILE A 236 3.25 -10.78 10.67
C ILE A 236 3.04 -10.79 12.19
N SER A 237 3.36 -9.69 12.87
CA SER A 237 3.16 -9.58 14.33
C SER A 237 1.68 -9.69 14.71
N PHE A 238 0.80 -9.01 13.98
CA PHE A 238 -0.65 -9.11 14.17
C PHE A 238 -1.12 -10.54 13.98
N LEU A 239 -0.85 -11.14 12.81
CA LEU A 239 -1.29 -12.49 12.48
C LEU A 239 -0.75 -13.53 13.46
N ALA A 240 0.48 -13.37 13.94
CA ALA A 240 1.06 -14.22 14.96
C ALA A 240 0.31 -14.10 16.30
N SER A 241 0.09 -12.87 16.79
CA SER A 241 -0.65 -12.62 18.04
C SER A 241 -2.10 -13.08 17.96
N TRP A 242 -2.75 -12.89 16.81
CA TRP A 242 -4.10 -13.35 16.53
C TRP A 242 -4.19 -14.88 16.54
N ASN A 243 -3.32 -15.56 15.76
CA ASN A 243 -3.28 -17.02 15.73
C ASN A 243 -2.94 -17.60 17.11
N PHE A 244 -2.07 -16.91 17.87
CA PHE A 244 -1.80 -17.30 19.24
C PHE A 244 -3.06 -17.20 20.11
N ALA A 245 -3.77 -16.07 20.11
CA ALA A 245 -4.99 -15.89 20.90
C ALA A 245 -6.08 -16.92 20.55
N VAL A 246 -6.34 -17.15 19.26
CA VAL A 246 -7.37 -18.09 18.80
C VAL A 246 -7.03 -19.52 19.20
N ASN A 247 -5.79 -19.97 18.97
CA ASN A 247 -5.38 -21.34 19.23
C ASN A 247 -5.06 -21.61 20.70
N LEU A 248 -5.07 -20.58 21.54
CA LEU A 248 -5.01 -20.76 22.99
C LEU A 248 -6.30 -21.43 23.47
N ALA A 249 -7.48 -20.88 23.15
CA ALA A 249 -8.77 -21.40 23.62
C ALA A 249 -9.44 -22.44 22.71
N ALA A 250 -9.33 -22.30 21.38
CA ALA A 250 -10.11 -23.09 20.43
C ALA A 250 -10.03 -24.63 20.59
N PRO A 251 -8.86 -25.24 20.87
CA PRO A 251 -8.76 -26.68 21.09
C PRO A 251 -9.60 -27.20 22.26
N PHE A 252 -9.92 -26.32 23.22
CA PHE A 252 -10.55 -26.68 24.47
C PHE A 252 -12.06 -26.43 24.51
N PHE A 253 -12.66 -25.80 23.50
CA PHE A 253 -14.13 -25.66 23.46
C PHE A 253 -14.83 -27.03 23.45
N THR A 254 -14.31 -27.99 22.68
CA THR A 254 -14.82 -29.37 22.70
C THR A 254 -14.60 -30.04 24.06
N VAL A 255 -13.43 -29.86 24.67
CA VAL A 255 -13.13 -30.42 26.00
C VAL A 255 -14.10 -29.87 27.04
N TYR A 256 -14.33 -28.56 27.01
CA TYR A 256 -15.24 -27.86 27.88
C TYR A 256 -16.68 -28.38 27.73
N MET A 257 -17.20 -28.49 26.51
CA MET A 257 -18.55 -29.01 26.29
C MET A 257 -18.71 -30.47 26.73
N LEU A 258 -17.70 -31.32 26.50
CA LEU A 258 -17.75 -32.74 26.86
C LEU A 258 -17.55 -32.99 28.37
N LYS A 259 -16.61 -32.29 29.02
CA LYS A 259 -16.24 -32.52 30.42
C LYS A 259 -16.97 -31.62 31.42
N ARG A 260 -17.22 -30.36 31.08
CA ARG A 260 -17.78 -29.36 32.00
C ARG A 260 -19.28 -29.18 31.81
N LEU A 261 -19.77 -29.15 30.56
CA LEU A 261 -21.21 -29.08 30.26
C LEU A 261 -21.86 -30.47 30.11
N GLU A 262 -21.05 -31.53 30.07
CA GLU A 262 -21.49 -32.93 29.95
C GLU A 262 -22.41 -33.20 28.73
N TYR A 263 -22.19 -32.46 27.64
CA TYR A 263 -22.97 -32.63 26.40
C TYR A 263 -22.48 -33.82 25.57
N GLU A 264 -23.43 -34.43 24.85
CA GLU A 264 -23.14 -35.50 23.89
C GLU A 264 -22.37 -34.99 22.66
N LEU A 265 -21.62 -35.89 22.02
CA LEU A 265 -20.76 -35.53 20.89
C LEU A 265 -21.57 -35.02 19.70
N THR A 266 -22.78 -35.53 19.48
CA THR A 266 -23.71 -35.09 18.44
C THR A 266 -24.05 -33.62 18.60
N LEU A 267 -24.33 -33.16 19.83
CA LEU A 267 -24.65 -31.76 20.09
C LEU A 267 -23.42 -30.86 19.88
N VAL A 268 -22.24 -31.30 20.32
CA VAL A 268 -20.96 -30.62 20.06
C VAL A 268 -20.70 -30.46 18.56
N ILE A 269 -20.92 -31.52 17.78
CA ILE A 269 -20.74 -31.50 16.33
C ILE A 269 -21.81 -30.62 15.66
N ALA A 270 -23.06 -30.65 16.13
CA ALA A 270 -24.12 -29.78 15.62
C ALA A 270 -23.76 -28.29 15.78
N PHE A 271 -23.18 -27.89 16.91
CA PHE A 271 -22.67 -26.53 17.12
C PHE A 271 -21.51 -26.18 16.19
N ALA A 272 -20.56 -27.10 15.99
CA ALA A 272 -19.47 -26.91 15.03
C ALA A 272 -20.00 -26.77 13.59
N THR A 273 -20.99 -27.59 13.21
CA THR A 273 -21.69 -27.50 11.92
C THR A 273 -22.42 -26.17 11.77
N LEU A 274 -23.08 -25.67 12.82
CA LEU A 274 -23.74 -24.37 12.82
C LEU A 274 -22.75 -23.23 12.52
N SER A 275 -21.55 -23.27 13.11
CA SER A 275 -20.49 -22.31 12.79
C SER A 275 -20.06 -22.39 11.32
N GLN A 276 -19.93 -23.60 10.76
CA GLN A 276 -19.56 -23.79 9.35
C GLN A 276 -20.65 -23.27 8.41
N ILE A 277 -21.93 -23.48 8.71
CA ILE A 277 -23.06 -22.97 7.93
C ILE A 277 -23.06 -21.43 7.98
N ALA A 278 -22.95 -20.84 9.17
CA ALA A 278 -22.87 -19.39 9.32
C ALA A 278 -21.69 -18.80 8.54
N SER A 279 -20.51 -19.45 8.61
CA SER A 279 -19.32 -19.05 7.84
C SER A 279 -19.55 -19.12 6.33
N PHE A 280 -20.15 -20.20 5.84
CA PHE A 280 -20.46 -20.40 4.42
C PHE A 280 -21.43 -19.35 3.87
N LEU A 281 -22.48 -18.99 4.64
CA LEU A 281 -23.48 -18.00 4.22
C LEU A 281 -22.91 -16.58 4.19
N THR A 282 -21.90 -16.29 5.03
CA THR A 282 -21.43 -14.91 5.28
C THR A 282 -20.13 -14.56 4.54
N VAL A 283 -19.35 -15.54 4.07
CA VAL A 283 -18.08 -15.28 3.37
C VAL A 283 -18.22 -14.38 2.14
N ARG A 284 -19.32 -14.51 1.38
CA ARG A 284 -19.60 -13.65 0.21
C ARG A 284 -19.85 -12.19 0.61
N TYR A 285 -20.55 -12.00 1.73
CA TYR A 285 -20.83 -10.67 2.28
C TYR A 285 -19.52 -9.97 2.70
N TRP A 286 -18.63 -10.70 3.37
CA TRP A 286 -17.31 -10.18 3.72
C TRP A 286 -16.43 -9.86 2.52
N GLY A 287 -16.51 -10.63 1.44
CA GLY A 287 -15.82 -10.30 0.19
C GLY A 287 -16.26 -8.95 -0.36
N SER A 288 -17.56 -8.70 -0.41
CA SER A 288 -18.10 -7.42 -0.86
C SER A 288 -17.64 -6.24 0.01
N ILE A 289 -17.60 -6.40 1.34
CA ILE A 289 -17.09 -5.37 2.26
C ILE A 289 -15.58 -5.16 2.09
N ALA A 290 -14.80 -6.23 1.95
CA ALA A 290 -13.35 -6.15 1.75
C ALA A 290 -13.01 -5.38 0.46
N ASP A 291 -13.79 -5.59 -0.60
CA ASP A 291 -13.63 -4.91 -1.89
C ASP A 291 -14.03 -3.42 -1.81
N HIS A 292 -15.06 -3.07 -1.03
CA HIS A 292 -15.54 -1.69 -0.91
C HIS A 292 -14.76 -0.84 0.11
N PHE A 293 -14.29 -1.43 1.22
CA PHE A 293 -13.72 -0.68 2.35
C PHE A 293 -12.25 -1.00 2.62
N SER A 294 -11.90 -2.28 2.75
CA SER A 294 -10.56 -2.88 2.89
C SER A 294 -10.62 -4.18 3.69
N ASN A 295 -9.56 -5.00 3.59
CA ASN A 295 -9.45 -6.21 4.40
C ASN A 295 -9.24 -5.88 5.89
N LYS A 296 -8.54 -4.80 6.20
CA LYS A 296 -8.33 -4.32 7.57
C LYS A 296 -9.64 -3.97 8.26
N VAL A 297 -10.60 -3.35 7.57
CA VAL A 297 -11.94 -3.06 8.12
C VAL A 297 -12.68 -4.35 8.46
N VAL A 298 -12.63 -5.35 7.57
CA VAL A 298 -13.21 -6.67 7.84
C VAL A 298 -12.55 -7.32 9.06
N LEU A 299 -11.23 -7.23 9.21
CA LEU A 299 -10.52 -7.72 10.40
C LEU A 299 -10.89 -6.93 11.66
N ALA A 300 -10.99 -5.61 11.57
CA ALA A 300 -11.34 -4.74 12.69
C ALA A 300 -12.77 -4.99 13.20
N THR A 301 -13.67 -5.47 12.34
CA THR A 301 -15.03 -5.87 12.73
C THR A 301 -15.09 -7.32 13.22
N CYS A 302 -14.48 -8.26 12.48
CA CYS A 302 -14.60 -9.68 12.80
C CYS A 302 -13.77 -10.11 14.02
N CYS A 303 -12.56 -9.56 14.20
CA CYS A 303 -11.68 -9.94 15.30
C CYS A 303 -12.32 -9.65 16.67
N PRO A 304 -12.92 -8.46 16.93
CA PRO A 304 -13.67 -8.22 18.16
C PRO A 304 -14.86 -9.17 18.35
N VAL A 305 -15.64 -9.46 17.31
CA VAL A 305 -16.79 -10.40 17.41
C VAL A 305 -16.32 -11.79 17.83
N PHE A 306 -15.19 -12.27 17.29
CA PHE A 306 -14.61 -13.54 17.71
C PHE A 306 -14.12 -13.49 19.17
N ILE A 307 -13.41 -12.42 19.57
CA ILE A 307 -12.90 -12.25 20.94
C ILE A 307 -14.05 -12.17 21.95
N LEU A 308 -15.13 -11.47 21.61
CA LEU A 308 -16.37 -11.43 22.38
C LEU A 308 -17.04 -12.80 22.45
N SER A 309 -16.95 -13.61 21.39
CA SER A 309 -17.44 -14.99 21.40
C SER A 309 -16.64 -15.85 22.38
N ILE A 310 -15.30 -15.71 22.44
CA ILE A 310 -14.46 -16.36 23.48
C ILE A 310 -14.90 -15.92 24.87
N PHE A 311 -15.06 -14.60 25.09
CA PHE A 311 -15.48 -14.05 26.36
C PHE A 311 -16.86 -14.56 26.78
N ALA A 312 -17.81 -14.68 25.85
CA ALA A 312 -19.15 -15.17 26.12
C ALA A 312 -19.17 -16.61 26.67
N TRP A 313 -18.13 -17.42 26.44
CA TRP A 313 -18.04 -18.75 27.05
C TRP A 313 -17.99 -18.71 28.58
N THR A 314 -17.48 -17.62 29.21
CA THR A 314 -17.43 -17.47 30.68
C THR A 314 -18.80 -17.36 31.34
N PHE A 315 -19.87 -17.22 30.56
CA PHE A 315 -21.24 -17.11 31.05
C PHE A 315 -22.08 -18.35 30.75
N THR A 316 -21.49 -19.39 30.15
CA THR A 316 -22.23 -20.61 29.80
C THR A 316 -22.70 -21.43 31.01
N THR A 317 -22.18 -21.10 32.19
CA THR A 317 -22.52 -21.68 33.51
C THR A 317 -23.46 -20.80 34.34
N LEU A 318 -23.80 -19.57 33.91
CA LEU A 318 -24.58 -18.60 34.68
C LEU A 318 -25.95 -18.29 34.03
N PRO A 319 -27.06 -18.20 34.80
CA PRO A 319 -27.29 -18.74 36.14
C PRO A 319 -27.72 -20.22 36.07
N GLU A 320 -27.38 -21.05 37.06
CA GLU A 320 -28.02 -22.38 37.17
C GLU A 320 -29.55 -22.21 37.29
N PRO A 321 -30.41 -22.93 36.53
CA PRO A 321 -30.13 -24.06 35.65
C PRO A 321 -30.38 -23.78 34.15
N HIS A 322 -29.31 -23.89 33.34
CA HIS A 322 -29.22 -24.48 31.98
C HIS A 322 -30.16 -24.02 30.84
N GLY A 323 -31.17 -23.18 31.09
CA GLY A 323 -32.09 -22.70 30.06
C GLY A 323 -31.45 -21.72 29.07
N PHE A 324 -30.49 -20.92 29.55
CA PHE A 324 -29.79 -19.93 28.73
C PHE A 324 -28.52 -20.47 28.06
N THR A 325 -27.96 -21.59 28.51
CA THR A 325 -26.70 -22.14 27.99
C THR A 325 -26.79 -22.52 26.52
N ILE A 326 -27.82 -23.29 26.12
CA ILE A 326 -27.99 -23.69 24.72
C ILE A 326 -28.23 -22.48 23.81
N PRO A 327 -29.16 -21.55 24.09
CA PRO A 327 -29.31 -20.32 23.31
C PRO A 327 -28.02 -19.51 23.19
N LEU A 328 -27.26 -19.38 24.29
CA LEU A 328 -25.97 -18.69 24.27
C LEU A 328 -24.95 -19.40 23.40
N LEU A 329 -24.85 -20.73 23.46
CA LEU A 329 -23.96 -21.51 22.59
C LEU A 329 -24.36 -21.44 21.11
N ILE A 330 -25.65 -21.42 20.79
CA ILE A 330 -26.14 -21.16 19.43
C ILE A 330 -25.63 -19.80 18.95
N LEU A 331 -25.81 -18.75 19.77
CA LEU A 331 -25.37 -17.40 19.44
C LEU A 331 -23.84 -17.32 19.28
N ILE A 332 -23.08 -17.92 20.20
CA ILE A 332 -21.61 -18.01 20.14
C ILE A 332 -21.16 -18.66 18.84
N HIS A 333 -21.75 -19.79 18.44
CA HIS A 333 -21.32 -20.50 17.23
C HIS A 333 -21.72 -19.78 15.94
N ILE A 334 -22.89 -19.11 15.91
CA ILE A 334 -23.26 -18.24 14.78
C ILE A 334 -22.29 -17.06 14.67
N ALA A 335 -22.02 -16.37 15.78
CA ALA A 335 -21.10 -15.23 15.83
C ALA A 335 -19.66 -15.63 15.47
N THR A 336 -19.20 -16.78 15.98
CA THR A 336 -17.89 -17.36 15.66
C THR A 336 -17.81 -17.71 14.18
N GLY A 337 -18.82 -18.36 13.61
CA GLY A 337 -18.87 -18.69 12.18
C GLY A 337 -18.82 -17.44 11.29
N PHE A 338 -19.60 -16.41 11.63
CA PHE A 338 -19.59 -15.10 10.97
C PHE A 338 -18.21 -14.44 11.03
N ALA A 339 -17.58 -14.40 12.21
CA ALA A 339 -16.28 -13.79 12.41
C ALA A 339 -15.15 -14.56 11.69
N VAL A 340 -15.12 -15.89 11.80
CA VAL A 340 -14.10 -16.74 11.15
C VAL A 340 -14.14 -16.59 9.63
N ALA A 341 -15.32 -16.45 9.02
CA ALA A 341 -15.43 -16.20 7.58
C ALA A 341 -14.68 -14.95 7.14
N GLY A 342 -14.91 -13.83 7.84
CA GLY A 342 -14.28 -12.55 7.53
C GLY A 342 -12.80 -12.54 7.86
N VAL A 343 -12.40 -13.09 9.01
CA VAL A 343 -10.98 -13.17 9.42
C VAL A 343 -10.16 -14.00 8.42
N ASN A 344 -10.64 -15.17 8.02
CA ASN A 344 -9.90 -16.05 7.10
C ASN A 344 -9.73 -15.40 5.72
N LEU A 345 -10.80 -14.80 5.21
CA LEU A 345 -10.77 -14.09 3.93
C LEU A 345 -9.80 -12.91 3.97
N ALA A 346 -9.99 -12.02 4.95
CA ALA A 346 -9.26 -10.77 5.02
C ALA A 346 -7.78 -10.95 5.39
N SER A 347 -7.45 -11.90 6.28
CA SER A 347 -6.06 -12.19 6.67
C SER A 347 -5.22 -12.71 5.50
N GLY A 348 -5.80 -13.54 4.63
CA GLY A 348 -5.14 -14.02 3.42
C GLY A 348 -4.95 -12.90 2.40
N ASN A 349 -6.01 -12.14 2.14
CA ASN A 349 -6.01 -11.06 1.17
C ASN A 349 -5.06 -9.91 1.54
N ILE A 350 -5.05 -9.49 2.82
CA ILE A 350 -4.14 -8.42 3.27
C ILE A 350 -2.66 -8.86 3.18
N ALA A 351 -2.37 -10.14 3.44
CA ALA A 351 -1.02 -10.69 3.31
C ALA A 351 -0.54 -10.79 1.86
N LEU A 352 -1.46 -11.05 0.93
CA LEU A 352 -1.21 -10.99 -0.51
C LEU A 352 -0.99 -9.55 -0.98
N LYS A 353 -1.89 -8.64 -0.58
CA LYS A 353 -1.91 -7.22 -1.01
C LYS A 353 -0.69 -6.43 -0.53
N LEU A 354 -0.17 -6.74 0.66
CA LEU A 354 1.02 -6.08 1.22
C LEU A 354 2.35 -6.69 0.75
N ALA A 355 2.33 -7.83 0.06
CA ALA A 355 3.54 -8.42 -0.49
C ALA A 355 3.94 -7.73 -1.81
N PRO A 356 5.24 -7.52 -2.08
CA PRO A 356 5.71 -6.89 -3.32
C PRO A 356 5.39 -7.76 -4.55
N ILE A 357 5.08 -7.09 -5.67
CA ILE A 357 4.84 -7.73 -6.97
C ILE A 357 6.09 -8.53 -7.37
N GLY A 358 5.92 -9.82 -7.68
CA GLY A 358 7.02 -10.74 -7.99
C GLY A 358 7.72 -11.38 -6.77
N GLY A 359 7.38 -10.98 -5.53
CA GLY A 359 7.96 -11.50 -4.27
C GLY A 359 6.97 -12.17 -3.31
N SER A 360 5.70 -12.34 -3.72
CA SER A 360 4.61 -12.81 -2.87
C SER A 360 4.86 -14.18 -2.23
N THR A 361 5.48 -15.11 -2.94
CA THR A 361 5.75 -16.47 -2.46
C THR A 361 6.60 -16.50 -1.18
N ALA A 362 7.70 -15.73 -1.12
CA ALA A 362 8.57 -15.70 0.06
C ALA A 362 7.92 -15.00 1.26
N TYR A 363 7.13 -13.96 1.00
CA TYR A 363 6.36 -13.21 1.99
C TYR A 363 5.28 -14.08 2.65
N LEU A 364 4.47 -14.75 1.84
CA LEU A 364 3.44 -15.66 2.32
C LEU A 364 4.00 -16.88 3.05
N ALA A 365 5.09 -17.47 2.55
CA ALA A 365 5.74 -18.61 3.20
C ALA A 365 6.27 -18.22 4.59
N SER A 366 6.92 -17.07 4.71
CA SER A 366 7.45 -16.58 5.99
C SER A 366 6.33 -16.26 6.98
N SER A 367 5.28 -15.57 6.53
CA SER A 367 4.10 -15.26 7.36
C SER A 367 3.42 -16.54 7.84
N SER A 368 3.20 -17.51 6.94
CA SER A 368 2.55 -18.79 7.29
C SER A 368 3.36 -19.58 8.32
N MET A 369 4.69 -19.61 8.20
CA MET A 369 5.56 -20.29 9.15
C MET A 369 5.50 -19.65 10.55
N VAL A 370 5.53 -18.32 10.64
CA VAL A 370 5.40 -17.61 11.92
C VAL A 370 4.01 -17.86 12.54
N ASN A 371 2.96 -17.78 11.74
CA ASN A 371 1.58 -17.99 12.20
C ASN A 371 1.37 -19.43 12.71
N ALA A 372 1.89 -20.43 11.98
CA ALA A 372 1.80 -21.83 12.40
C ALA A 372 2.60 -22.07 13.69
N THR A 373 3.79 -21.48 13.82
CA THR A 373 4.57 -21.59 15.06
C THR A 373 3.82 -20.97 16.24
N ALA A 374 3.23 -19.78 16.06
CA ALA A 374 2.45 -19.11 17.09
C ALA A 374 1.21 -19.93 17.50
N ALA A 375 0.48 -20.50 16.54
CA ALA A 375 -0.67 -21.37 16.81
C ALA A 375 -0.28 -22.64 17.56
N GLY A 376 0.82 -23.29 17.16
CA GLY A 376 1.32 -24.50 17.82
C GLY A 376 1.76 -24.26 19.26
N ILE A 377 2.50 -23.17 19.51
CA ILE A 377 2.90 -22.79 20.88
C ILE A 377 1.67 -22.45 21.72
N ALA A 378 0.70 -21.72 21.17
CA ALA A 378 -0.53 -21.37 21.88
C ALA A 378 -1.33 -22.60 22.31
N ALA A 379 -1.52 -23.59 21.43
CA ALA A 379 -2.23 -24.80 21.78
C ALA A 379 -1.53 -25.60 22.91
N LEU A 380 -0.19 -25.67 22.89
CA LEU A 380 0.60 -26.29 23.97
C LEU A 380 0.44 -25.54 25.30
N LEU A 381 0.62 -24.22 25.28
CA LEU A 381 0.48 -23.38 26.46
C LEU A 381 -0.95 -23.37 27.00
N GLY A 382 -1.95 -23.42 26.12
CA GLY A 382 -3.35 -23.49 26.50
C GLY A 382 -3.64 -24.72 27.34
N GLY A 383 -3.10 -25.88 26.96
CA GLY A 383 -3.26 -27.11 27.73
C GLY A 383 -2.64 -27.04 29.13
N ILE A 384 -1.51 -26.34 29.28
CA ILE A 384 -0.88 -26.09 30.59
C ILE A 384 -1.66 -25.05 31.39
N ALA A 385 -2.17 -24.00 30.74
CA ALA A 385 -2.88 -22.90 31.37
C ALA A 385 -4.23 -23.32 31.95
N VAL A 386 -4.97 -24.21 31.28
CA VAL A 386 -6.22 -24.77 31.83
C VAL A 386 -5.97 -25.44 33.19
N ASP A 387 -4.88 -26.21 33.30
CA ASP A 387 -4.53 -26.90 34.55
C ASP A 387 -4.08 -25.88 35.63
N LEU A 388 -3.42 -24.78 35.25
CA LEU A 388 -3.02 -23.72 36.18
C LEU A 388 -4.24 -23.05 36.84
N PHE A 389 -5.29 -22.76 36.06
CA PHE A 389 -6.49 -22.09 36.55
C PHE A 389 -7.46 -23.02 37.29
N SER A 390 -7.22 -24.34 37.30
CA SER A 390 -8.07 -25.31 37.99
C SER A 390 -8.22 -25.07 39.50
N SER A 391 -7.32 -24.30 40.11
CA SER A 391 -7.39 -23.95 41.54
C SER A 391 -8.00 -22.57 41.81
N TRP A 392 -8.43 -21.85 40.76
CA TRP A 392 -8.86 -20.45 40.87
C TRP A 392 -10.39 -20.36 40.83
N GLU A 393 -10.94 -19.60 41.77
CA GLU A 393 -12.37 -19.33 41.89
C GLU A 393 -12.59 -17.89 42.38
N LEU A 394 -13.56 -17.20 41.80
CA LEU A 394 -13.98 -15.86 42.18
C LEU A 394 -15.50 -15.77 42.07
N GLY A 395 -16.17 -15.72 43.22
CA GLY A 395 -17.61 -15.53 43.33
C GLY A 395 -17.96 -14.14 43.86
N LEU A 396 -19.01 -13.54 43.28
CA LEU A 396 -19.71 -12.38 43.82
C LEU A 396 -21.17 -12.76 44.04
N THR A 397 -21.57 -12.85 45.30
CA THR A 397 -22.95 -13.15 45.69
C THR A 397 -23.59 -11.90 46.29
N ILE A 398 -24.71 -11.47 45.73
CA ILE A 398 -25.51 -10.36 46.23
C ILE A 398 -26.63 -10.95 47.08
N HIS A 399 -26.59 -10.64 48.37
CA HIS A 399 -27.64 -11.02 49.32
C HIS A 399 -28.58 -9.85 49.56
N TRP A 400 -29.86 -10.03 49.26
CA TRP A 400 -30.91 -9.06 49.52
C TRP A 400 -31.93 -9.64 50.50
N GLN A 401 -32.04 -9.03 51.68
CA GLN A 401 -32.95 -9.48 52.74
C GLN A 401 -33.98 -8.39 53.07
N SER A 402 -35.27 -8.75 53.03
CA SER A 402 -36.39 -7.93 53.51
C SER A 402 -37.36 -8.78 54.35
N GLU A 403 -38.31 -8.14 55.06
CA GLU A 403 -39.33 -8.84 55.85
C GLU A 403 -40.22 -9.80 55.02
N ALA A 404 -40.29 -9.59 53.70
CA ALA A 404 -41.13 -10.38 52.80
C ALA A 404 -40.35 -11.35 51.89
N ASN A 405 -39.05 -11.11 51.63
CA ASN A 405 -38.24 -11.91 50.71
C ASN A 405 -36.77 -11.99 51.13
N ASN A 406 -36.18 -13.18 50.98
CA ASN A 406 -34.74 -13.39 51.03
C ASN A 406 -34.28 -13.84 49.64
N LEU A 407 -33.57 -12.97 48.92
CA LEU A 407 -33.06 -13.24 47.58
C LEU A 407 -31.53 -13.33 47.63
N GLN A 408 -31.00 -14.49 47.31
CA GLN A 408 -29.58 -14.71 47.12
C GLN A 408 -29.33 -14.81 45.62
N LEU A 409 -28.66 -13.81 45.06
CA LEU A 409 -28.35 -13.75 43.63
C LEU A 409 -26.86 -13.93 43.44
N GLU A 410 -26.47 -15.00 42.77
CA GLU A 410 -25.09 -15.22 42.36
C GLU A 410 -24.80 -14.32 41.16
N ALA A 411 -24.23 -13.14 41.42
CA ALA A 411 -24.03 -12.10 40.41
C ALA A 411 -22.84 -12.42 39.48
N MET A 412 -21.85 -13.15 40.00
CA MET A 412 -20.70 -13.64 39.22
C MET A 412 -20.15 -14.89 39.89
N ASN A 413 -19.81 -15.91 39.10
CA ASN A 413 -19.03 -17.05 39.56
C ASN A 413 -18.07 -17.44 38.44
N PHE A 414 -16.81 -17.03 38.56
CA PHE A 414 -15.73 -17.40 37.66
C PHE A 414 -14.91 -18.51 38.28
N SER A 415 -14.83 -19.65 37.62
CA SER A 415 -14.10 -20.81 38.09
C SER A 415 -13.35 -21.48 36.95
N HIS A 416 -12.13 -21.95 37.21
CA HIS A 416 -11.39 -22.84 36.31
C HIS A 416 -11.32 -22.34 34.84
N TRP A 417 -12.22 -22.86 33.99
CA TRP A 417 -12.36 -22.56 32.58
C TRP A 417 -12.70 -21.09 32.28
N ASP A 418 -13.39 -20.41 33.20
CA ASP A 418 -13.79 -19.02 33.01
C ASP A 418 -12.56 -18.09 33.01
N PHE A 419 -11.61 -18.33 33.93
CA PHE A 419 -10.33 -17.62 33.95
C PHE A 419 -9.50 -17.89 32.70
N PHE A 420 -9.55 -19.12 32.20
CA PHE A 420 -8.85 -19.49 30.97
C PHE A 420 -9.40 -18.75 29.75
N PHE A 421 -10.73 -18.72 29.57
CA PHE A 421 -11.36 -17.97 28.47
C PHE A 421 -11.13 -16.47 28.62
N LEU A 422 -11.23 -15.91 29.84
CA LEU A 422 -10.92 -14.51 30.11
C LEU A 422 -9.47 -14.16 29.75
N PHE A 423 -8.51 -15.01 30.13
CA PHE A 423 -7.10 -14.85 29.77
C PHE A 423 -6.91 -14.87 28.24
N SER A 424 -7.56 -15.81 27.54
CA SER A 424 -7.54 -15.86 26.07
C SER A 424 -8.15 -14.61 25.43
N THR A 425 -9.21 -14.05 26.01
CA THR A 425 -9.81 -12.78 25.58
C THR A 425 -8.82 -11.62 25.71
N LEU A 426 -8.09 -11.51 26.83
CA LEU A 426 -7.08 -10.46 27.03
C LEU A 426 -5.95 -10.53 26.00
N VAL A 427 -5.46 -11.75 25.71
CA VAL A 427 -4.45 -11.96 24.65
C VAL A 427 -5.03 -11.61 23.26
N GLY A 428 -6.31 -11.92 23.03
CA GLY A 428 -7.04 -11.50 21.84
C GLY A 428 -7.11 -9.98 21.66
N LEU A 429 -7.44 -9.23 22.73
CA LEU A 429 -7.48 -7.77 22.69
C LEU A 429 -6.12 -7.15 22.34
N TYR A 430 -5.01 -7.74 22.82
CA TYR A 430 -3.67 -7.31 22.41
C TYR A 430 -3.44 -7.47 20.90
N SER A 431 -3.99 -8.50 20.26
CA SER A 431 -3.89 -8.66 18.81
C SER A 431 -4.60 -7.54 18.04
N LEU A 432 -5.71 -6.98 18.57
CA LEU A 432 -6.38 -5.82 17.97
C LEU A 432 -5.50 -4.56 17.99
N HIS A 433 -4.77 -4.35 19.08
CA HIS A 433 -3.75 -3.28 19.13
C HIS A 433 -2.66 -3.49 18.08
N ARG A 434 -2.28 -4.73 17.78
CA ARG A 434 -1.32 -5.00 16.69
C ARG A 434 -1.92 -4.77 15.30
N LEU A 435 -3.21 -5.06 15.10
CA LEU A 435 -3.93 -4.78 13.86
C LEU A 435 -3.97 -3.29 13.54
N SER A 436 -4.16 -2.42 14.54
CA SER A 436 -4.24 -0.97 14.32
C SER A 436 -2.96 -0.39 13.71
N LEU A 437 -1.81 -1.00 14.00
CA LEU A 437 -0.50 -0.61 13.47
C LEU A 437 -0.28 -1.02 12.00
N VAL A 438 -1.06 -1.95 11.46
CA VAL A 438 -0.95 -2.42 10.07
C VAL A 438 -1.56 -1.39 9.13
N GLU A 439 -0.82 -0.98 8.10
CA GLU A 439 -1.31 -0.02 7.10
C GLU A 439 -1.76 -0.77 5.84
N GLU A 440 -2.98 -0.52 5.35
CA GLU A 440 -3.48 -1.11 4.08
C GLU A 440 -3.85 0.02 3.09
N LYS A 441 -3.34 -0.05 1.86
CA LYS A 441 -3.70 0.90 0.78
C LYS A 441 -5.18 0.76 0.42
N GLY A 442 -5.92 1.88 0.39
CA GLY A 442 -7.35 1.92 0.09
C GLY A 442 -8.28 1.65 1.28
N GLN A 443 -7.76 1.73 2.51
CA GLN A 443 -8.61 1.76 3.71
C GLN A 443 -9.51 3.02 3.66
N VAL A 444 -10.83 2.83 3.67
CA VAL A 444 -11.75 3.91 4.08
C VAL A 444 -11.40 4.22 5.52
N GLN A 445 -10.77 5.38 5.76
CA GLN A 445 -10.42 5.78 7.11
C GLN A 445 -11.73 5.92 7.90
N GLU A 446 -11.88 5.18 9.00
CA GLU A 446 -12.83 5.57 10.05
C GLU A 446 -12.54 7.05 10.34
N PRO A 447 -13.56 7.89 10.58
CA PRO A 447 -13.35 9.28 10.92
C PRO A 447 -12.57 9.28 12.23
N GLN A 448 -11.24 9.34 12.11
CA GLN A 448 -10.40 9.74 13.20
C GLN A 448 -10.95 11.12 13.54
N THR A 449 -11.21 11.34 14.81
CA THR A 449 -11.30 12.69 15.33
C THR A 449 -9.89 13.27 15.15
N HIS A 450 -9.58 13.66 13.91
CA HIS A 450 -8.34 14.26 13.52
C HIS A 450 -8.32 15.57 14.28
N ILE A 451 -7.35 15.69 15.17
CA ILE A 451 -6.94 16.98 15.70
C ILE A 451 -6.61 17.79 14.46
N MET A 452 -7.50 18.74 14.10
CA MET A 452 -7.17 19.83 13.20
C MET A 452 -5.91 20.47 13.76
N THR A 453 -4.75 20.14 13.21
CA THR A 453 -3.55 20.96 13.44
C THR A 453 -3.75 22.19 12.59
N ASP A 454 -4.33 23.23 13.19
CA ASP A 454 -4.34 24.57 12.63
C ASP A 454 -2.87 25.04 12.53
N TYR A 455 -2.36 25.15 11.30
CA TYR A 455 -1.07 25.78 11.05
C TYR A 455 -1.26 27.28 10.96
N LYS A 456 -0.53 28.04 11.76
CA LYS A 456 -0.37 29.47 11.49
C LYS A 456 0.31 29.64 10.14
N ASN A 457 -0.35 30.38 9.26
CA ASN A 457 0.08 30.64 7.90
C ASN A 457 0.25 32.14 7.72
N ARG A 458 1.31 32.55 7.04
CA ARG A 458 1.53 33.95 6.66
C ARG A 458 1.40 34.06 5.15
N GLU A 459 0.69 35.06 4.69
CA GLU A 459 0.32 35.24 3.29
C GLU A 459 0.56 36.69 2.85
N ILE A 460 0.97 36.89 1.61
CA ILE A 460 1.14 38.22 1.02
C ILE A 460 -0.03 38.49 0.08
N HIS A 461 -0.82 39.50 0.42
CA HIS A 461 -2.02 39.91 -0.30
C HIS A 461 -1.74 41.22 -1.06
N LEU A 462 -2.44 41.42 -2.18
CA LEU A 462 -2.51 42.72 -2.83
C LEU A 462 -3.60 43.55 -2.17
N THR A 463 -3.27 44.62 -1.44
CA THR A 463 -4.24 45.44 -0.71
C THR A 463 -4.72 46.66 -1.51
N SER A 464 -3.92 47.11 -2.47
CA SER A 464 -4.31 48.17 -3.40
C SER A 464 -3.64 47.99 -4.76
N ARG A 465 -4.31 48.45 -5.84
CA ARG A 465 -3.77 48.30 -7.19
C ARG A 465 -2.66 49.31 -7.44
N PRO A 466 -1.47 48.88 -7.91
CA PRO A 466 -0.38 49.80 -8.23
C PRO A 466 -0.73 50.64 -9.46
N ASN A 467 -0.39 51.93 -9.38
CA ASN A 467 -0.37 52.85 -10.52
C ASN A 467 1.09 53.14 -10.89
N GLY A 468 1.59 52.52 -11.96
CA GLY A 468 3.01 52.56 -12.28
C GLY A 468 3.80 51.42 -11.62
N LEU A 469 5.01 51.68 -11.14
CA LEU A 469 5.77 50.68 -10.39
C LEU A 469 5.04 50.31 -9.08
N PRO A 470 4.96 49.03 -8.67
CA PRO A 470 4.43 48.68 -7.36
C PRO A 470 5.26 49.28 -6.23
N VAL A 471 4.58 49.66 -5.14
CA VAL A 471 5.20 50.15 -3.91
C VAL A 471 4.84 49.20 -2.75
N PRO A 472 5.63 49.16 -1.65
CA PRO A 472 5.37 48.24 -0.54
C PRO A 472 3.95 48.35 0.02
N GLU A 473 3.36 49.54 0.03
CA GLU A 473 2.00 49.82 0.52
C GLU A 473 0.90 49.17 -0.32
N ASN A 474 1.22 48.66 -1.52
CA ASN A 474 0.28 47.86 -2.31
C ASN A 474 0.10 46.44 -1.78
N PHE A 475 0.95 45.99 -0.85
CA PHE A 475 0.96 44.63 -0.34
C PHE A 475 0.72 44.60 1.17
N GLY A 476 0.06 43.55 1.64
CA GLY A 476 -0.17 43.29 3.07
C GLY A 476 0.31 41.90 3.46
N LEU A 477 0.99 41.79 4.59
CA LEU A 477 1.28 40.51 5.24
C LEU A 477 0.12 40.16 6.17
N ILE A 478 -0.58 39.08 5.87
CA ILE A 478 -1.76 38.63 6.59
C ILE A 478 -1.43 37.30 7.29
N GLU A 479 -1.76 37.20 8.58
CA GLU A 479 -1.71 35.94 9.31
C GLU A 479 -3.07 35.24 9.21
N THR A 480 -3.07 34.01 8.73
CA THR A 480 -4.24 33.14 8.62
C THR A 480 -3.97 31.82 9.32
N ASN A 481 -5.01 30.99 9.50
CA ASN A 481 -4.86 29.61 9.92
C ASN A 481 -5.23 28.72 8.74
N VAL A 482 -4.44 27.66 8.53
CA VAL A 482 -4.68 26.65 7.52
C VAL A 482 -5.00 25.33 8.20
N SER A 483 -6.15 24.78 7.81
CA SER A 483 -6.58 23.41 8.10
C SER A 483 -6.69 22.65 6.79
N SER A 484 -6.35 21.36 6.80
CA SER A 484 -6.50 20.45 5.64
C SER A 484 -7.57 19.41 5.94
N ASP A 485 -8.45 19.14 4.98
CA ASP A 485 -9.46 18.09 5.08
C ASP A 485 -8.93 16.74 4.56
N ASP A 486 -9.65 15.66 4.84
CA ASP A 486 -9.30 14.32 4.34
C ASP A 486 -9.42 14.25 2.81
N GLY A 487 -8.28 14.10 2.12
CA GLY A 487 -8.20 14.12 0.66
C GLY A 487 -7.24 15.18 0.14
N ASP A 488 -6.99 16.21 0.95
CA ASP A 488 -6.08 17.29 0.61
C ASP A 488 -4.61 16.90 0.85
N VAL A 489 -3.74 17.61 0.14
CA VAL A 489 -2.30 17.62 0.30
C VAL A 489 -1.92 18.95 0.95
N LEU A 490 -1.49 18.89 2.20
CA LEU A 490 -0.94 20.05 2.92
C LEU A 490 0.55 20.20 2.61
N LEU A 491 0.93 21.37 2.12
CA LEU A 491 2.28 21.73 1.76
C LEU A 491 2.82 22.82 2.69
N LYS A 492 4.12 22.74 2.97
CA LYS A 492 4.92 23.85 3.49
C LYS A 492 5.84 24.35 2.39
N ASN A 493 5.67 25.60 1.97
CA ASN A 493 6.47 26.20 0.92
C ASN A 493 7.90 26.46 1.42
N ILE A 494 8.89 26.02 0.64
CA ILE A 494 10.31 26.15 0.91
C ILE A 494 10.90 27.32 0.12
N TYR A 495 10.56 27.40 -1.17
CA TYR A 495 10.97 28.50 -2.06
C TYR A 495 9.78 29.02 -2.84
N MET A 496 9.74 30.33 -3.06
CA MET A 496 8.87 30.96 -4.05
C MET A 496 9.68 31.63 -5.16
N SER A 497 9.10 31.59 -6.34
CA SER A 497 9.55 32.24 -7.55
C SER A 497 8.99 33.65 -7.62
N VAL A 498 9.83 34.63 -7.96
CA VAL A 498 9.40 35.99 -8.28
C VAL A 498 9.64 36.23 -9.76
N ASP A 499 8.58 36.58 -10.50
CA ASP A 499 8.60 36.63 -11.97
C ASP A 499 8.05 37.96 -12.50
N PRO A 500 8.62 38.53 -13.58
CA PRO A 500 8.11 39.77 -14.15
C PRO A 500 6.66 39.69 -14.61
N ALA A 501 6.23 38.51 -15.06
CA ALA A 501 4.87 38.22 -15.49
C ALA A 501 3.81 38.40 -14.39
N MET A 502 4.23 38.52 -13.13
CA MET A 502 3.33 38.84 -12.01
C MET A 502 2.84 40.29 -12.04
N ARG A 503 3.53 41.21 -12.73
CA ARG A 503 3.22 42.64 -12.70
C ARG A 503 1.91 43.00 -13.42
N PRO A 504 1.64 42.60 -14.68
CA PRO A 504 0.39 42.98 -15.36
C PRO A 504 -0.90 42.56 -14.62
N PRO A 505 -0.98 41.33 -14.03
CA PRO A 505 -2.11 40.90 -13.20
C PRO A 505 -2.50 41.83 -12.05
N LEU A 506 -1.53 42.57 -11.47
CA LEU A 506 -1.79 43.47 -10.32
C LEU A 506 -2.70 44.66 -10.69
N THR A 507 -2.59 45.17 -11.93
CA THR A 507 -3.37 46.34 -12.37
C THR A 507 -4.60 45.95 -13.20
N ASN A 508 -4.57 44.83 -13.94
CA ASN A 508 -5.63 44.46 -14.88
C ASN A 508 -6.84 43.74 -14.25
N GLY A 509 -6.82 43.49 -12.94
CA GLY A 509 -7.92 42.85 -12.23
C GLY A 509 -7.75 41.36 -11.95
N GLN A 510 -6.79 40.68 -12.61
CA GLN A 510 -6.59 39.23 -12.47
C GLN A 510 -6.10 38.85 -11.07
N THR A 511 -5.20 39.64 -10.49
CA THR A 511 -4.92 39.54 -9.06
C THR A 511 -6.02 40.28 -8.31
N LYS A 512 -6.77 39.52 -7.50
CA LYS A 512 -7.82 40.06 -6.64
C LYS A 512 -7.21 40.81 -5.47
N LEU A 513 -7.95 41.78 -4.95
CA LEU A 513 -7.56 42.49 -3.75
C LEU A 513 -7.87 41.65 -2.53
N ASP A 514 -7.05 41.78 -1.50
CA ASP A 514 -7.20 41.16 -0.19
C ASP A 514 -7.28 39.63 -0.21
N GLU A 515 -6.80 38.99 -1.28
CA GLU A 515 -6.58 37.54 -1.38
C GLU A 515 -5.07 37.23 -1.53
N PRO A 516 -4.61 36.03 -1.11
CA PRO A 516 -3.22 35.64 -1.24
C PRO A 516 -2.76 35.65 -2.70
N MET A 517 -1.62 36.25 -2.97
CA MET A 517 -1.07 36.29 -4.32
C MET A 517 -0.66 34.89 -4.81
N MET A 518 -0.60 34.74 -6.14
CA MET A 518 -0.15 33.52 -6.81
C MET A 518 1.29 33.68 -7.30
N GLY A 519 2.05 32.58 -7.30
CA GLY A 519 3.44 32.53 -7.75
C GLY A 519 3.99 31.12 -7.72
N GLY A 520 4.94 30.80 -8.60
CA GLY A 520 5.56 29.47 -8.59
C GLY A 520 6.21 29.18 -7.24
N ALA A 521 6.07 27.96 -6.73
CA ALA A 521 6.66 27.57 -5.46
C ALA A 521 7.10 26.10 -5.47
N ILE A 522 8.05 25.80 -4.59
CA ILE A 522 8.39 24.44 -4.19
C ILE A 522 7.88 24.23 -2.78
N GLY A 523 7.01 23.24 -2.60
CA GLY A 523 6.45 22.85 -1.32
C GLY A 523 6.92 21.46 -0.89
N LYS A 524 7.14 21.27 0.41
CA LYS A 524 7.33 19.96 1.04
C LYS A 524 5.97 19.45 1.49
N VAL A 525 5.63 18.22 1.12
CA VAL A 525 4.38 17.59 1.53
C VAL A 525 4.45 17.28 3.03
N LEU A 526 3.64 17.96 3.83
CA LEU A 526 3.52 17.69 5.26
C LEU A 526 2.50 16.59 5.50
N HIS A 527 1.30 16.70 4.91
CA HIS A 527 0.20 15.74 5.03
C HIS A 527 -0.34 15.44 3.65
N SER A 528 -0.67 14.17 3.38
CA SER A 528 -1.25 13.73 2.11
C SER A 528 -1.86 12.34 2.27
N SER A 529 -3.06 12.16 1.74
CA SER A 529 -3.68 10.85 1.50
C SER A 529 -3.47 10.36 0.06
N ASN A 530 -2.92 11.20 -0.82
CA ASN A 530 -2.66 10.88 -2.22
C ASN A 530 -1.31 10.14 -2.39
N PRO A 531 -1.29 8.90 -2.94
CA PRO A 531 -0.06 8.13 -3.12
C PRO A 531 0.95 8.77 -4.09
N ASP A 532 0.52 9.66 -4.99
CA ASP A 532 1.39 10.33 -5.97
C ASP A 532 2.21 11.48 -5.32
N HIS A 533 1.78 11.95 -4.14
CA HIS A 533 2.41 13.01 -3.36
C HIS A 533 2.64 12.54 -1.93
N ALA A 534 3.62 11.67 -1.72
CA ALA A 534 3.90 11.13 -0.39
C ALA A 534 4.42 12.20 0.58
N VAL A 535 4.09 12.06 1.87
CA VAL A 535 4.65 12.90 2.95
C VAL A 535 6.17 12.92 2.90
N GLY A 536 6.76 14.11 2.97
CA GLY A 536 8.19 14.37 2.85
C GLY A 536 8.70 14.57 1.42
N SER A 537 7.89 14.32 0.39
CA SER A 537 8.26 14.63 -1.00
C SER A 537 8.19 16.13 -1.30
N TYR A 538 8.89 16.56 -2.35
CA TYR A 538 8.85 17.93 -2.85
C TYR A 538 7.98 18.03 -4.10
N VAL A 539 7.15 19.06 -4.17
CA VAL A 539 6.25 19.34 -5.31
C VAL A 539 6.42 20.78 -5.79
N ILE A 540 6.12 21.03 -7.06
CA ILE A 540 5.97 22.37 -7.64
C ILE A 540 4.49 22.68 -7.82
N HIS A 541 4.09 23.90 -7.49
CA HIS A 541 2.75 24.44 -7.67
C HIS A 541 2.79 25.98 -7.82
N ARG A 542 1.63 26.64 -7.88
CA ARG A 542 1.50 28.09 -8.15
C ARG A 542 1.02 28.94 -6.97
N ALA A 543 1.01 28.40 -5.76
CA ALA A 543 0.56 29.09 -4.56
C ALA A 543 1.73 29.54 -3.68
N GLY A 544 2.60 30.41 -4.19
CA GLY A 544 3.88 30.74 -3.56
C GLY A 544 3.93 31.94 -2.61
N PHE A 545 2.98 32.87 -2.65
CA PHE A 545 2.97 34.03 -1.74
C PHE A 545 2.31 33.69 -0.39
N ARG A 546 2.62 32.52 0.15
CA ARG A 546 2.12 31.96 1.41
C ARG A 546 3.09 30.92 1.94
N GLU A 547 3.09 30.66 3.25
CA GLU A 547 3.96 29.65 3.86
C GLU A 547 3.39 28.23 3.76
N TYR A 548 2.07 28.09 3.84
CA TYR A 548 1.36 26.82 3.71
C TYR A 548 0.33 26.87 2.58
N HIS A 549 0.14 25.76 1.90
CA HIS A 549 -0.85 25.61 0.83
C HIS A 549 -1.58 24.27 0.98
N VAL A 550 -2.90 24.30 0.85
CA VAL A 550 -3.75 23.11 0.81
C VAL A 550 -4.16 22.90 -0.63
N SER A 551 -3.94 21.70 -1.14
CA SER A 551 -4.17 21.34 -2.53
C SER A 551 -5.01 20.07 -2.64
N ASP A 552 -5.89 20.02 -3.63
CA ASP A 552 -6.63 18.80 -4.03
C ASP A 552 -5.78 17.85 -4.90
N SER A 553 -4.47 18.06 -4.96
CA SER A 553 -3.48 17.42 -5.84
C SER A 553 -3.50 17.84 -7.32
N SER A 554 -4.53 18.53 -7.81
CA SER A 554 -4.67 18.83 -9.24
C SER A 554 -3.67 19.87 -9.76
N ASP A 555 -3.12 20.70 -8.88
CA ASP A 555 -2.16 21.76 -9.18
C ASP A 555 -0.71 21.38 -8.86
N LEU A 556 -0.44 20.13 -8.48
CA LEU A 556 0.86 19.67 -8.00
C LEU A 556 1.63 18.89 -9.06
N ARG A 557 2.94 19.11 -9.10
CA ARG A 557 3.87 18.26 -9.84
C ARG A 557 5.03 17.81 -8.94
N THR A 558 5.16 16.51 -8.74
CA THR A 558 6.25 15.94 -7.93
C THR A 558 7.62 16.21 -8.56
N ILE A 559 8.59 16.56 -7.72
CA ILE A 559 9.99 16.75 -8.10
C ILE A 559 10.75 15.45 -7.85
N THR A 560 11.36 14.90 -8.90
CA THR A 560 12.32 13.81 -8.78
C THR A 560 13.72 14.39 -8.66
N LEU A 561 14.20 14.48 -7.42
CA LEU A 561 15.55 14.94 -7.10
C LEU A 561 16.60 13.89 -7.51
N GLN A 562 17.72 14.35 -8.05
CA GLN A 562 18.96 13.57 -8.14
C GLN A 562 19.98 14.23 -7.20
N ASP A 563 21.01 14.87 -7.72
CA ASP A 563 22.06 15.54 -6.93
C ASP A 563 22.00 17.08 -7.05
N GLU A 564 21.01 17.63 -7.77
CA GLU A 564 20.86 19.06 -7.96
C GLU A 564 20.22 19.79 -6.74
N PRO A 565 20.57 21.08 -6.51
CA PRO A 565 19.88 21.90 -5.50
C PRO A 565 18.40 22.10 -5.82
N LEU A 566 17.55 22.08 -4.79
CA LEU A 566 16.10 22.19 -4.93
C LEU A 566 15.64 23.47 -5.67
N SER A 567 16.28 24.60 -5.40
CA SER A 567 15.96 25.92 -6.00
C SER A 567 16.01 25.90 -7.53
N THR A 568 16.87 25.06 -8.12
CA THR A 568 17.05 24.98 -9.57
C THR A 568 15.77 24.57 -10.31
N HIS A 569 14.84 23.89 -9.63
CA HIS A 569 13.54 23.48 -10.18
C HIS A 569 12.52 24.63 -10.28
N LEU A 570 12.78 25.80 -9.68
CA LEU A 570 12.09 27.08 -10.00
C LEU A 570 12.83 27.94 -11.01
N HIS A 571 13.98 27.46 -11.50
CA HIS A 571 14.90 28.22 -12.33
C HIS A 571 15.31 27.44 -13.59
N VAL A 572 16.58 27.04 -13.66
CA VAL A 572 17.25 26.47 -14.85
C VAL A 572 16.72 25.07 -15.20
N LEU A 573 16.26 24.29 -14.22
CA LEU A 573 15.52 23.03 -14.40
C LEU A 573 14.00 23.22 -14.31
N GLY A 574 13.56 24.46 -14.10
CA GLY A 574 12.18 24.83 -13.85
C GLY A 574 11.46 25.45 -15.05
N GLY A 575 10.43 26.24 -14.73
CA GLY A 575 9.63 26.96 -15.73
C GLY A 575 10.45 27.91 -16.58
N THR A 576 11.37 28.69 -15.99
CA THR A 576 12.20 29.64 -16.75
C THR A 576 13.17 28.95 -17.70
N GLY A 577 13.76 27.81 -17.30
CA GLY A 577 14.60 27.01 -18.17
C GLY A 577 13.82 26.43 -19.35
N LEU A 578 12.62 25.90 -19.11
CA LEU A 578 11.77 25.38 -20.19
C LEU A 578 11.30 26.49 -21.15
N THR A 579 11.00 27.69 -20.63
CA THR A 579 10.69 28.87 -21.44
C THR A 579 11.84 29.21 -22.39
N ALA A 580 13.09 29.20 -21.88
CA ALA A 580 14.27 29.44 -22.70
C ALA A 580 14.45 28.33 -23.76
N TYR A 581 14.36 27.07 -23.34
CA TYR A 581 14.56 25.89 -24.18
C TYR A 581 13.55 25.82 -25.33
N GLY A 582 12.25 25.82 -25.02
CA GLY A 582 11.20 25.75 -26.03
C GLY A 582 11.07 27.05 -26.84
N GLY A 583 11.22 28.20 -26.19
CA GLY A 583 11.17 29.49 -26.88
C GLY A 583 12.26 29.62 -27.95
N LEU A 584 13.48 29.18 -27.66
CA LEU A 584 14.60 29.28 -28.58
C LEU A 584 14.60 28.16 -29.64
N LEU A 585 14.45 26.91 -29.21
CA LEU A 585 14.61 25.75 -30.10
C LEU A 585 13.35 25.44 -30.92
N VAL A 586 12.16 25.70 -30.37
CA VAL A 586 10.88 25.42 -31.05
C VAL A 586 10.32 26.67 -31.70
N THR A 587 10.20 27.77 -30.96
CA THR A 587 9.59 29.00 -31.51
C THR A 587 10.57 29.82 -32.33
N GLY A 588 11.83 29.90 -31.88
CA GLY A 588 12.92 30.52 -32.63
C GLY A 588 13.47 29.63 -33.74
N GLU A 589 13.18 28.32 -33.71
CA GLU A 589 13.72 27.31 -34.64
C GLU A 589 15.23 27.50 -34.85
N LEU A 590 15.99 27.69 -33.77
CA LEU A 590 17.41 28.03 -33.83
C LEU A 590 18.19 26.98 -34.63
N LYS A 591 19.04 27.45 -35.54
CA LYS A 591 19.98 26.61 -36.30
C LYS A 591 21.41 26.89 -35.84
N ASP A 592 22.26 25.89 -36.02
CA ASP A 592 23.66 25.99 -35.65
C ASP A 592 24.34 27.15 -36.39
N SER A 593 25.28 27.83 -35.71
CA SER A 593 26.06 28.95 -36.24
C SER A 593 25.29 30.23 -36.64
N GLU A 594 24.02 30.37 -36.25
CA GLU A 594 23.25 31.61 -36.45
C GLU A 594 23.66 32.75 -35.50
N ASN A 595 23.26 33.98 -35.85
CA ASN A 595 23.43 35.18 -35.02
C ASN A 595 22.21 35.39 -34.11
N VAL A 596 22.41 35.37 -32.81
CA VAL A 596 21.34 35.46 -31.80
C VAL A 596 21.48 36.73 -30.98
N PHE A 597 20.41 37.51 -30.91
CA PHE A 597 20.28 38.61 -29.95
C PHE A 597 19.33 38.20 -28.81
N VAL A 598 19.68 38.54 -27.58
CA VAL A 598 18.85 38.29 -26.39
C VAL A 598 18.68 39.59 -25.60
N SER A 599 17.45 40.06 -25.44
CA SER A 599 17.15 41.18 -24.54
C SER A 599 16.96 40.68 -23.10
N ALA A 600 17.29 41.51 -22.11
CA ALA A 600 17.36 41.11 -20.69
C ALA A 600 18.23 39.84 -20.47
N ALA A 601 19.38 39.78 -21.17
CA ALA A 601 20.23 38.60 -21.27
C ALA A 601 20.78 38.08 -19.93
N ALA A 602 20.96 38.96 -18.92
CA ALA A 602 21.45 38.56 -17.60
C ALA A 602 20.33 38.08 -16.64
N GLY A 603 19.07 38.03 -17.11
CA GLY A 603 17.93 37.51 -16.33
C GLY A 603 17.81 35.99 -16.36
N ALA A 604 16.82 35.46 -15.63
CA ALA A 604 16.59 34.01 -15.50
C ALA A 604 16.40 33.28 -16.85
N VAL A 605 15.55 33.80 -17.73
CA VAL A 605 15.32 33.21 -19.06
C VAL A 605 16.46 33.55 -20.01
N GLY A 606 16.83 34.83 -20.10
CA GLY A 606 17.84 35.32 -21.05
C GLY A 606 19.20 34.63 -20.91
N SER A 607 19.65 34.38 -19.68
CA SER A 607 20.96 33.76 -19.44
C SER A 607 21.01 32.30 -19.89
N VAL A 608 19.90 31.58 -19.77
CA VAL A 608 19.76 30.21 -20.30
C VAL A 608 19.70 30.23 -21.83
N VAL A 609 18.94 31.16 -22.44
CA VAL A 609 18.88 31.33 -23.90
C VAL A 609 20.26 31.57 -24.49
N CYS A 610 21.02 32.50 -23.89
CA CYS A 610 22.39 32.80 -24.30
C CYS A 610 23.26 31.55 -24.34
N GLN A 611 23.23 30.74 -23.28
CA GLN A 611 24.07 29.56 -23.17
C GLN A 611 23.60 28.43 -24.10
N ILE A 612 22.30 28.21 -24.27
CA ILE A 612 21.79 27.25 -25.27
C ILE A 612 22.28 27.64 -26.67
N ALA A 613 22.21 28.92 -27.03
CA ALA A 613 22.72 29.39 -28.30
C ALA A 613 24.24 29.18 -28.44
N LYS A 614 25.03 29.45 -27.39
CA LYS A 614 26.48 29.15 -27.39
C LYS A 614 26.77 27.66 -27.54
N ILE A 615 26.01 26.79 -26.89
CA ILE A 615 26.12 25.33 -27.03
C ILE A 615 25.83 24.88 -28.48
N LYS A 616 24.97 25.61 -29.21
CA LYS A 616 24.68 25.40 -30.65
C LYS A 616 25.70 26.08 -31.59
N GLY A 617 26.80 26.60 -31.06
CA GLY A 617 27.84 27.24 -31.85
C GLY A 617 27.44 28.60 -32.43
N CYS A 618 26.36 29.21 -31.94
CA CYS A 618 25.90 30.51 -32.40
C CYS A 618 26.79 31.65 -31.89
N ARG A 619 26.75 32.77 -32.63
CA ARG A 619 27.24 34.07 -32.13
C ARG A 619 26.12 34.75 -31.37
N VAL A 620 26.38 35.13 -30.12
CA VAL A 620 25.37 35.66 -29.20
C VAL A 620 25.73 37.07 -28.76
N ALA A 621 24.80 38.00 -28.96
CA ALA A 621 24.83 39.32 -28.35
C ALA A 621 23.72 39.47 -27.30
N GLY A 622 24.01 40.12 -26.17
CA GLY A 622 23.06 40.31 -25.08
C GLY A 622 22.95 41.77 -24.63
N SER A 623 21.74 42.22 -24.28
CA SER A 623 21.54 43.51 -23.60
C SER A 623 21.17 43.32 -22.13
N CYS A 624 21.70 44.18 -21.26
CA CYS A 624 21.35 44.21 -19.84
C CYS A 624 21.48 45.64 -19.27
N GLY A 625 21.08 45.84 -18.01
CA GLY A 625 20.90 47.18 -17.43
C GLY A 625 22.04 47.70 -16.53
N SER A 626 23.17 47.02 -16.46
CA SER A 626 24.33 47.42 -15.62
C SER A 626 25.64 46.83 -16.16
N GLN A 627 26.78 47.44 -15.82
CA GLN A 627 28.09 46.95 -16.23
C GLN A 627 28.42 45.59 -15.59
N GLU A 628 28.09 45.38 -14.31
CA GLU A 628 28.26 44.10 -13.62
C GLU A 628 27.57 42.94 -14.35
N LYS A 629 26.41 43.20 -14.97
CA LYS A 629 25.68 42.21 -15.76
C LYS A 629 26.32 41.98 -17.13
N VAL A 630 26.91 43.01 -17.74
CA VAL A 630 27.73 42.87 -18.95
C VAL A 630 28.93 41.97 -18.66
N ASP A 631 29.63 42.22 -17.56
CA ASP A 631 30.80 41.44 -17.15
C ASP A 631 30.42 39.99 -16.85
N TYR A 632 29.30 39.75 -16.18
CA TYR A 632 28.76 38.40 -15.99
C TYR A 632 28.47 37.68 -17.32
N LEU A 633 27.84 38.34 -18.28
CA LEU A 633 27.52 37.75 -19.58
C LEU A 633 28.79 37.38 -20.38
N LEU A 634 29.79 38.25 -20.38
CA LEU A 634 31.04 38.05 -21.13
C LEU A 634 31.98 37.07 -20.44
N ASN A 635 32.25 37.29 -19.15
CA ASN A 635 33.31 36.57 -18.44
C ASN A 635 32.82 35.23 -17.88
N GLU A 636 31.58 35.17 -17.38
CA GLU A 636 31.06 33.94 -16.78
C GLU A 636 30.31 33.07 -17.77
N LEU A 637 29.41 33.65 -18.58
CA LEU A 637 28.59 32.90 -19.53
C LEU A 637 29.25 32.76 -20.91
N GLY A 638 30.28 33.54 -21.21
CA GLY A 638 31.06 33.41 -22.44
C GLY A 638 30.30 33.79 -23.72
N ILE A 639 29.39 34.77 -23.66
CA ILE A 639 28.75 35.30 -24.88
C ILE A 639 29.71 36.22 -25.65
N ASP A 640 29.47 36.39 -26.94
CA ASP A 640 30.42 37.07 -27.84
C ASP A 640 30.38 38.60 -27.71
N TYR A 641 29.24 39.15 -27.29
CA TYR A 641 29.08 40.58 -27.08
C TYR A 641 27.98 40.87 -26.05
N ALA A 642 28.21 41.84 -25.17
CA ALA A 642 27.19 42.30 -24.23
C ALA A 642 27.31 43.82 -24.06
N PHE A 643 26.18 44.49 -23.86
CA PHE A 643 26.17 45.94 -23.66
C PHE A 643 25.14 46.38 -22.61
N ASN A 644 25.43 47.51 -21.97
CA ASN A 644 24.52 48.16 -21.04
C ASN A 644 23.63 49.16 -21.80
N TYR A 645 22.37 48.78 -22.02
CA TYR A 645 21.42 49.59 -22.81
C TYR A 645 21.08 50.93 -22.14
N LYS A 646 21.34 51.10 -20.84
CA LYS A 646 21.09 52.37 -20.13
C LYS A 646 22.16 53.43 -20.42
N THR A 647 23.33 53.01 -20.91
CA THR A 647 24.49 53.90 -21.13
C THR A 647 24.98 53.91 -22.58
N GLN A 648 24.43 53.03 -23.43
CA GLN A 648 24.87 52.84 -24.81
C GLN A 648 23.65 52.80 -25.74
N ASP A 649 23.81 53.31 -26.97
CA ASP A 649 22.79 53.24 -28.01
C ASP A 649 22.57 51.80 -28.48
N ILE A 650 21.32 51.33 -28.44
CA ILE A 650 20.97 49.93 -28.72
C ILE A 650 21.27 49.58 -30.18
N ARG A 651 20.91 50.45 -31.14
CA ARG A 651 21.09 50.18 -32.58
C ARG A 651 22.57 50.09 -32.94
N LYS A 652 23.40 50.99 -32.41
CA LYS A 652 24.85 50.99 -32.61
C LYS A 652 25.47 49.73 -31.99
N SER A 653 25.09 49.40 -30.76
CA SER A 653 25.60 48.22 -30.05
C SER A 653 25.27 46.91 -30.77
N LEU A 654 24.06 46.80 -31.34
CA LEU A 654 23.68 45.64 -32.14
C LEU A 654 24.47 45.52 -33.45
N ARG A 655 24.82 46.63 -34.11
CA ARG A 655 25.69 46.63 -35.30
C ARG A 655 27.13 46.21 -34.98
N GLU A 656 27.64 46.61 -33.82
CA GLU A 656 28.97 46.23 -33.36
C GLU A 656 29.02 44.75 -32.93
N GLY A 657 28.03 44.30 -32.16
CA GLY A 657 27.95 42.93 -31.68
C GLY A 657 27.61 41.91 -32.77
N LEU A 658 26.70 42.26 -33.68
CA LEU A 658 26.19 41.39 -34.76
C LEU A 658 26.25 42.09 -36.13
N PRO A 659 27.45 42.33 -36.68
CA PRO A 659 27.63 43.12 -37.92
C PRO A 659 26.94 42.52 -39.14
N ASN A 660 26.70 41.20 -39.12
CA ASN A 660 26.04 40.48 -40.20
C ASN A 660 24.50 40.38 -40.04
N GLY A 661 23.94 41.09 -39.04
CA GLY A 661 22.51 41.08 -38.72
C GLY A 661 22.08 39.93 -37.81
N ILE A 662 20.79 39.91 -37.47
CA ILE A 662 20.20 39.01 -36.46
C ILE A 662 19.36 37.92 -37.13
N ASP A 663 19.67 36.64 -36.89
CA ASP A 663 18.84 35.51 -37.35
C ASP A 663 17.72 35.22 -36.36
N VAL A 664 18.04 35.21 -35.05
CA VAL A 664 17.06 34.99 -33.98
C VAL A 664 17.16 36.09 -32.93
N TYR A 665 16.05 36.78 -32.66
CA TYR A 665 15.94 37.71 -31.54
C TYR A 665 15.01 37.15 -30.47
N PHE A 666 15.56 36.74 -29.33
CA PHE A 666 14.77 36.31 -28.19
C PHE A 666 14.30 37.54 -27.38
N GLU A 667 13.01 37.84 -27.50
CA GLU A 667 12.40 39.08 -27.02
C GLU A 667 11.80 38.93 -25.61
N ASN A 668 12.39 39.63 -24.62
CA ASN A 668 11.95 39.71 -23.23
C ASN A 668 11.52 41.12 -22.76
N VAL A 669 11.80 42.16 -23.56
CA VAL A 669 11.76 43.57 -23.16
C VAL A 669 10.74 44.40 -23.93
N GLY A 670 10.67 44.31 -25.25
CA GLY A 670 9.85 45.18 -26.11
C GLY A 670 10.42 46.59 -26.28
N GLY A 671 9.58 47.54 -26.70
CA GLY A 671 9.95 48.96 -26.85
C GLY A 671 11.13 49.18 -27.78
N GLU A 672 12.07 50.04 -27.37
CA GLU A 672 13.27 50.41 -28.14
C GLU A 672 14.13 49.20 -28.55
N HIS A 673 14.15 48.13 -27.75
CA HIS A 673 14.89 46.90 -28.10
C HIS A 673 14.29 46.22 -29.32
N LEU A 674 12.95 46.11 -29.36
CA LEU A 674 12.23 45.53 -30.49
C LEU A 674 12.39 46.40 -31.73
N ASP A 675 12.29 47.71 -31.57
CA ASP A 675 12.48 48.67 -32.66
C ASP A 675 13.89 48.61 -33.26
N ALA A 676 14.92 48.54 -32.42
CA ALA A 676 16.30 48.37 -32.87
C ALA A 676 16.51 47.01 -33.59
N ALA A 677 16.02 45.92 -33.00
CA ALA A 677 16.21 44.57 -33.54
C ALA A 677 15.48 44.38 -34.88
N CYS A 678 14.23 44.83 -35.01
CA CYS A 678 13.45 44.75 -36.27
C CYS A 678 14.18 45.44 -37.44
N GLY A 679 14.95 46.49 -37.18
CA GLY A 679 15.76 47.19 -38.19
C GLY A 679 17.02 46.44 -38.65
N GLN A 680 17.41 45.35 -37.98
CA GLN A 680 18.66 44.61 -38.22
C GLN A 680 18.45 43.10 -38.41
N MET A 681 17.20 42.63 -38.44
CA MET A 681 16.89 41.23 -38.72
C MET A 681 17.40 40.83 -40.11
N ARG A 682 17.94 39.62 -40.21
CA ARG A 682 18.32 38.98 -41.47
C ARG A 682 17.08 38.42 -42.19
N PRO A 683 17.18 38.14 -43.51
CA PRO A 683 16.12 37.44 -44.23
C PRO A 683 15.76 36.12 -43.54
N LEU A 684 14.45 35.86 -43.40
CA LEU A 684 13.86 34.70 -42.70
C LEU A 684 14.22 34.64 -41.20
N GLY A 685 14.54 35.80 -40.60
CA GLY A 685 14.80 35.89 -39.17
C GLY A 685 13.54 35.59 -38.32
N ARG A 686 13.76 35.18 -37.07
CA ARG A 686 12.68 34.78 -36.14
C ARG A 686 12.77 35.56 -34.83
N ILE A 687 11.62 35.98 -34.32
CA ILE A 687 11.48 36.71 -33.07
C ILE A 687 10.50 35.94 -32.16
N PRO A 688 10.99 34.96 -31.37
CA PRO A 688 10.21 34.38 -30.29
C PRO A 688 9.95 35.44 -29.22
N VAL A 689 8.68 35.82 -29.05
CA VAL A 689 8.24 36.83 -28.09
C VAL A 689 7.89 36.15 -26.77
N CYS A 690 8.85 36.19 -25.83
CA CYS A 690 8.69 35.64 -24.48
C CYS A 690 8.02 36.65 -23.53
N GLY A 691 8.36 37.93 -23.66
CA GLY A 691 7.84 38.97 -22.78
C GLY A 691 8.16 40.37 -23.28
N MET A 692 7.49 41.37 -22.69
CA MET A 692 7.71 42.79 -22.98
C MET A 692 7.75 43.59 -21.68
N ILE A 693 8.75 43.31 -20.83
CA ILE A 693 8.81 43.85 -19.46
C ILE A 693 8.83 45.39 -19.42
N SER A 694 9.34 46.07 -20.45
CA SER A 694 9.38 47.55 -20.51
C SER A 694 7.99 48.18 -20.45
N ALA A 695 6.96 47.46 -20.91
CA ALA A 695 5.59 47.93 -20.95
C ALA A 695 4.83 47.70 -19.63
N TYR A 696 5.28 46.78 -18.77
CA TYR A 696 4.47 46.26 -17.65
C TYR A 696 4.09 47.31 -16.60
N ASN A 697 4.91 48.35 -16.43
CA ASN A 697 4.61 49.44 -15.50
C ASN A 697 3.77 50.55 -16.13
N ASN A 698 3.56 50.54 -17.45
CA ASN A 698 2.73 51.53 -18.14
C ASN A 698 1.25 51.22 -17.92
N LYS A 699 0.40 52.26 -17.94
CA LYS A 699 -1.05 52.10 -17.80
C LYS A 699 -1.59 51.15 -18.88
N GLY A 700 -2.17 50.03 -18.46
CA GLY A 700 -2.69 48.99 -19.36
C GLY A 700 -1.61 48.14 -20.04
N ALA A 701 -0.40 48.07 -19.49
CA ALA A 701 0.74 47.35 -20.05
C ALA A 701 1.07 47.75 -21.51
N ARG A 702 0.90 49.04 -21.84
CA ARG A 702 1.12 49.57 -23.19
C ARG A 702 2.60 49.74 -23.49
N SER A 703 3.08 49.13 -24.57
CA SER A 703 4.44 49.34 -25.09
C SER A 703 4.57 50.71 -25.76
N GLU A 704 5.79 51.23 -25.80
CA GLU A 704 6.17 52.26 -26.76
C GLU A 704 6.02 51.74 -28.19
N GLY A 705 5.75 52.64 -29.13
CA GLY A 705 5.50 52.28 -30.53
C GLY A 705 6.75 51.78 -31.24
N VAL A 706 6.64 50.66 -31.97
CA VAL A 706 7.71 50.12 -32.81
C VAL A 706 7.56 50.69 -34.22
N THR A 707 8.49 51.56 -34.61
CA THR A 707 8.48 52.30 -35.89
C THR A 707 9.07 51.50 -37.05
N THR A 708 9.86 50.47 -36.73
CA THR A 708 10.63 49.68 -37.72
C THR A 708 9.95 48.37 -38.14
N LEU A 709 8.69 48.13 -37.77
CA LEU A 709 7.95 46.89 -38.11
C LEU A 709 7.87 46.62 -39.62
N SER A 710 7.88 47.67 -40.46
CA SER A 710 7.85 47.53 -41.92
C SER A 710 9.04 46.72 -42.47
N ASN A 711 10.18 46.68 -41.76
CA ASN A 711 11.35 45.87 -42.16
C ASN A 711 11.05 44.37 -42.17
N MET A 712 10.05 43.90 -41.41
CA MET A 712 9.65 42.50 -41.40
C MET A 712 9.16 42.02 -42.77
N ILE A 713 8.60 42.91 -43.60
CA ILE A 713 8.09 42.56 -44.93
C ILE A 713 9.24 42.15 -45.84
N TYR A 714 10.27 42.98 -45.97
CA TYR A 714 11.40 42.75 -46.87
C TYR A 714 12.29 41.60 -46.40
N ASN A 715 12.43 41.45 -45.08
CA ASN A 715 13.19 40.35 -44.49
C ASN A 715 12.35 39.09 -44.25
N ARG A 716 11.03 39.09 -44.49
CA ARG A 716 10.13 37.94 -44.24
C ARG A 716 10.31 37.37 -42.82
N VAL A 717 10.35 38.27 -41.84
CA VAL A 717 10.61 37.91 -40.44
C VAL A 717 9.35 37.33 -39.82
N THR A 718 9.49 36.25 -39.07
CA THR A 718 8.41 35.71 -38.23
C THR A 718 8.54 36.26 -36.82
N MET A 719 7.48 36.89 -36.30
CA MET A 719 7.37 37.27 -34.89
C MET A 719 6.23 36.47 -34.26
N LYS A 720 6.53 35.68 -33.23
CA LYS A 720 5.58 34.74 -32.65
C LYS A 720 5.67 34.73 -31.13
N GLY A 721 4.56 35.04 -30.47
CA GLY A 721 4.40 34.84 -29.03
C GLY A 721 4.23 33.37 -28.69
N PHE A 722 4.66 32.99 -27.49
CA PHE A 722 4.52 31.63 -26.97
C PHE A 722 4.29 31.66 -25.46
N VAL A 723 3.79 30.55 -24.91
CA VAL A 723 3.66 30.38 -23.46
C VAL A 723 4.25 29.04 -23.02
N VAL A 724 4.88 29.01 -21.84
CA VAL A 724 5.67 27.86 -21.38
C VAL A 724 4.91 26.52 -21.37
N TYR A 725 3.60 26.54 -21.10
CA TYR A 725 2.77 25.33 -21.05
C TYR A 725 2.68 24.60 -22.39
N GLU A 726 2.92 25.28 -23.51
CA GLU A 726 2.98 24.66 -24.84
C GLU A 726 4.13 23.65 -24.96
N PHE A 727 5.18 23.79 -24.13
CA PHE A 727 6.38 22.96 -24.17
C PHE A 727 6.41 21.86 -23.10
N GLU A 728 5.31 21.62 -22.39
CA GLU A 728 5.28 20.59 -21.33
C GLU A 728 5.63 19.20 -21.90
N HIS A 729 5.24 18.92 -23.14
CA HIS A 729 5.56 17.69 -23.86
C HIS A 729 7.07 17.47 -24.09
N LEU A 730 7.90 18.51 -23.96
CA LEU A 730 9.36 18.43 -24.08
C LEU A 730 10.07 18.30 -22.72
N ARG A 731 9.34 18.26 -21.61
CA ARG A 731 9.93 18.39 -20.26
C ARG A 731 10.99 17.34 -19.95
N GLU A 732 10.77 16.08 -20.28
CA GLU A 732 11.74 15.03 -20.01
C GLU A 732 13.03 15.20 -20.83
N GLN A 733 12.90 15.56 -22.11
CA GLN A 733 14.05 15.86 -22.95
C GLN A 733 14.80 17.09 -22.43
N PHE A 734 14.08 18.17 -22.10
CA PHE A 734 14.63 19.37 -21.49
C PHE A 734 15.43 19.05 -20.22
N LEU A 735 14.86 18.30 -19.27
CA LEU A 735 15.55 17.93 -18.04
C LEU A 735 16.80 17.10 -18.32
N THR A 736 16.74 16.20 -19.29
CA THR A 736 17.88 15.37 -19.71
C THR A 736 19.02 16.23 -20.26
N ASP A 737 18.72 17.11 -21.21
CA ASP A 737 19.71 17.98 -21.84
C ASP A 737 20.29 18.99 -20.85
N MET A 738 19.44 19.63 -20.04
CA MET A 738 19.89 20.60 -19.05
C MET A 738 20.76 19.97 -17.96
N ARG A 739 20.40 18.80 -17.42
CA ARG A 739 21.23 18.09 -16.44
C ARG A 739 22.59 17.73 -17.04
N LYS A 740 22.61 17.29 -18.29
CA LYS A 740 23.86 17.00 -19.02
C LYS A 740 24.72 18.25 -19.17
N TRP A 741 24.15 19.38 -19.59
CA TRP A 741 24.90 20.62 -19.78
C TRP A 741 25.39 21.21 -18.46
N ILE A 742 24.61 21.11 -17.38
CA ILE A 742 25.03 21.53 -16.04
C ILE A 742 26.20 20.65 -15.56
N ALA A 743 26.07 19.32 -15.66
CA ALA A 743 27.13 18.39 -15.26
C ALA A 743 28.43 18.58 -16.07
N ALA A 744 28.32 18.95 -17.34
CA ALA A 744 29.47 19.25 -18.20
C ALA A 744 30.05 20.66 -17.99
N GLY A 745 29.47 21.48 -17.10
CA GLY A 745 29.87 22.88 -16.88
C GLY A 745 29.55 23.81 -18.04
N GLN A 746 28.75 23.36 -19.01
CA GLN A 746 28.33 24.14 -20.19
C GLN A 746 27.11 25.05 -19.90
N MET A 747 26.39 24.77 -18.81
CA MET A 747 25.26 25.55 -18.34
C MET A 747 25.52 25.99 -16.89
N LYS A 748 25.76 27.28 -16.71
CA LYS A 748 25.87 27.96 -15.42
C LYS A 748 24.57 28.71 -15.11
N TYR A 749 24.28 28.89 -13.83
CA TYR A 749 23.13 29.65 -13.38
C TYR A 749 23.48 30.49 -12.15
N SER A 750 22.75 31.58 -11.96
CA SER A 750 22.88 32.49 -10.83
C SER A 750 21.51 32.76 -10.23
N GLU A 751 21.44 32.82 -8.90
CA GLU A 751 20.20 33.02 -8.15
C GLU A 751 20.40 34.17 -7.16
N THR A 752 19.45 35.09 -7.12
CA THR A 752 19.31 36.12 -6.09
C THR A 752 18.22 35.63 -5.14
N ILE A 753 18.61 35.20 -3.93
CA ILE A 753 17.69 34.60 -2.95
C ILE A 753 17.52 35.55 -1.77
N MET A 754 16.30 36.04 -1.54
CA MET A 754 15.93 36.78 -0.33
C MET A 754 15.34 35.82 0.72
N GLN A 755 15.46 36.17 2.00
CA GLN A 755 15.07 35.30 3.12
C GLN A 755 13.80 35.82 3.81
N GLY A 756 12.80 34.95 3.97
CA GLY A 756 11.54 35.25 4.67
C GLY A 756 10.44 35.80 3.76
N ILE A 757 9.20 35.39 4.01
CA ILE A 757 8.02 35.76 3.22
C ILE A 757 7.79 37.28 3.15
N GLU A 758 8.20 38.00 4.18
CA GLU A 758 8.11 39.47 4.28
C GLU A 758 8.92 40.18 3.19
N GLN A 759 9.92 39.51 2.63
CA GLN A 759 10.73 40.04 1.53
C GLN A 759 10.08 39.88 0.16
N ALA A 760 8.97 39.14 0.02
CA ALA A 760 8.35 38.90 -1.29
C ALA A 760 7.93 40.17 -2.04
N PRO A 761 7.31 41.19 -1.41
CA PRO A 761 7.06 42.47 -2.07
C PRO A 761 8.34 43.18 -2.51
N ALA A 762 9.36 43.22 -1.66
CA ALA A 762 10.65 43.86 -1.96
C ALA A 762 11.35 43.15 -3.13
N ALA A 763 11.31 41.82 -3.16
CA ALA A 763 11.86 41.00 -4.24
C ALA A 763 11.18 41.31 -5.58
N LEU A 764 9.85 41.44 -5.60
CA LEU A 764 9.09 41.78 -6.81
C LEU A 764 9.41 43.20 -7.31
N ILE A 765 9.48 44.18 -6.41
CA ILE A 765 9.80 45.56 -6.76
C ILE A 765 11.24 45.67 -7.28
N GLY A 766 12.20 45.03 -6.61
CA GLY A 766 13.61 45.01 -7.02
C GLY A 766 13.81 44.32 -8.37
N LEU A 767 13.10 43.22 -8.63
CA LEU A 767 13.08 42.55 -9.93
C LEU A 767 12.63 43.49 -11.06
N LEU A 768 11.58 44.30 -10.83
CA LEU A 768 11.07 45.25 -11.82
C LEU A 768 11.99 46.45 -12.05
N LYS A 769 12.85 46.77 -11.08
CA LYS A 769 13.94 47.76 -11.22
C LYS A 769 15.20 47.18 -11.85
N GLY A 770 15.26 45.85 -11.98
CA GLY A 770 16.39 45.12 -12.52
C GLY A 770 17.56 45.03 -11.54
N GLU A 771 17.28 44.95 -10.23
CA GLU A 771 18.29 44.83 -9.17
C GLU A 771 18.86 43.40 -9.04
N ASN A 772 18.10 42.37 -9.42
CA ASN A 772 18.55 40.98 -9.36
C ASN A 772 19.51 40.62 -10.49
N THR A 773 20.44 39.70 -10.20
CA THR A 773 21.21 38.98 -11.21
C THR A 773 20.72 37.53 -11.24
N GLY A 774 20.43 37.00 -12.43
CA GLY A 774 19.84 35.68 -12.56
C GLY A 774 18.41 35.60 -12.00
N LYS A 775 18.03 34.47 -11.42
CA LYS A 775 16.66 34.22 -10.93
C LYS A 775 16.43 34.84 -9.56
N MET A 776 15.37 35.66 -9.43
CA MET A 776 14.89 36.14 -8.13
C MET A 776 14.03 35.06 -7.46
N LEU A 777 14.42 34.64 -6.27
CA LEU A 777 13.71 33.70 -5.40
C LEU A 777 13.56 34.29 -4.00
N VAL A 778 12.55 33.83 -3.27
CA VAL A 778 12.48 34.03 -1.82
C VAL A 778 12.43 32.67 -1.15
N GLN A 779 13.33 32.44 -0.20
CA GLN A 779 13.33 31.26 0.65
C GLN A 779 12.39 31.50 1.83
N LEU A 780 11.40 30.63 1.97
CA LEU A 780 10.32 30.73 2.95
C LEU A 780 10.59 29.84 4.17
N SER A 781 11.39 28.77 4.01
CA SER A 781 11.72 27.85 5.09
C SER A 781 13.12 27.26 4.95
N GLU A 782 13.72 26.89 6.09
CA GLU A 782 15.01 26.18 6.18
C GLU A 782 14.85 24.64 6.15
N ASP A 783 13.62 24.12 6.10
CA ASP A 783 13.31 22.67 6.17
C ASP A 783 13.66 21.90 4.86
N LEU A 784 14.95 21.91 4.49
CA LEU A 784 15.50 21.22 3.31
C LEU A 784 15.58 19.68 3.45
#